data_AF-A0A1M5VAL8-F1
#
_entry.id   AF-A0A1M5VAL8-F1
#
_cell.length_a   1.000
_cell.length_b   1.000
_cell.length_c   1.000
_cell.angle_alpha   90.00
_cell.angle_beta   90.00
_cell.angle_gamma   90.00
#
_symmetry.space_group_name_H-M   'P 1'
#
loop_
_entity.id
_entity.type
_entity.pdbx_description
1 polymer ?
#
loop_
_entity_poly.entity_id
_entity_poly.type
_entity_poly.pdbx_seq_one_letter_code
_entity_poly.pdbx_strand_id
1 'polypeptide(L)'
;MRRTAIRIFKWTVISLAVLSVLLAVGGVLLLRAIVEPETAKFGTIPDEAKAANWTRQSLPAVAKPCSEEPADCSYFSHMDKGLLVKPADGASYPKEVMEVAELAKLPPEKVRESASLGQNAWLIWTGGNDRFWDYAAGHTAGAFDLLKTVSSYKGMAYGRHNRWSWLGLVNEPCFTEAKEADAMRFGLWLDQRDPNCAAEPFADPVKYPGVSIGARGKTVPVGSYYGEPTGVLGLRLFPNPDFDEKARADWDPERYYNDASYYNNTKLIRPYRVGMSCAFCHVGPSAINPPANPEKPEWENLASNPGAQYYWVNRIFFWNTKPRDKDNAPAPNEGNFLYQLFHTNPPGSLDTSLVSTDYLNNPRTMNAVYSVIPRLKLSLEHGAEQLKGGELDNKQLQDYPQTAALAQFWDPARGTSHTMRVLKDGSDAVGTLGALNRVYLNIGLFSEEWLLHFRPFIGGLKITPIKISDAEKQSVYWQATEDRTADMAIFFLVTARPDHLKDAPGGKAFLDPFDSDKVKRGQVVFGENCAACHSSRIPQIPANSGIDDGICAGGGNGPNYRVCWDRYWEWTQSKAFKEEMVKLVTARDESGHDVFLDGNYLSSERRVPVDLLQTNACTPLATNGLAGDIWDNFTSSSYKSLPPVKELTVQHPVSGASMPLRPLGKGRGYLRPPSLISLWSTAPFLSNNSVGHEDDASYYSNYRAPASQDTGNDDYSSAERCPAASDDDPYLPCVANRMKVFDRSIRQMLNPSERRVDKHTQIPVPGYVYRTTAPACLMVPGGYMPSWEQRVSGSLHWLAPWAIDERGGIALGPLPKNFPINALTNTKLLPDHDEPGQVGHYWRLAKALPTLASAFKKMGGKCSPVELADPQTQANSEAAVRDTGLVDALVGLSKCPDYVVNRGHYFGTDLPADDKEALVAYLKHF
;
A
#
# COMPACT_ATOMS: atom_id res chain seq x y z
N MET A 1 13.70 8.87 73.38
CA MET A 1 13.83 7.85 72.31
C MET A 1 12.58 7.73 71.42
N ARG A 2 11.37 7.47 71.96
CA ARG A 2 10.15 7.28 71.14
C ARG A 2 9.75 8.47 70.24
N ARG A 3 9.88 9.71 70.72
CA ARG A 3 9.61 10.93 69.91
C ARG A 3 10.59 11.11 68.75
N THR A 4 11.87 10.81 68.95
CA THR A 4 12.92 10.92 67.92
C THR A 4 12.75 9.86 66.84
N ALA A 5 12.43 8.61 67.21
CA ALA A 5 12.16 7.53 66.28
C ALA A 5 10.93 7.79 65.40
N ILE A 6 9.85 8.35 65.97
CA ILE A 6 8.65 8.76 65.21
C ILE A 6 8.99 9.90 64.23
N ARG A 7 9.86 10.84 64.63
CA ARG A 7 10.28 11.96 63.77
C ARG A 7 11.12 11.47 62.59
N ILE A 8 12.08 10.56 62.84
CA ILE A 8 12.90 9.94 61.79
C ILE A 8 12.02 9.13 60.84
N PHE A 9 11.12 8.28 61.35
CA PHE A 9 10.19 7.52 60.51
C PHE A 9 9.31 8.43 59.65
N LYS A 10 8.74 9.51 60.22
CA LYS A 10 7.98 10.50 59.45
C LYS A 10 8.81 11.15 58.35
N TRP A 11 10.05 11.56 58.65
CA TRP A 11 10.94 12.16 57.65
C TRP A 11 11.38 11.17 56.57
N THR A 12 11.61 9.89 56.91
CA THR A 12 11.90 8.84 55.94
C THR A 12 10.69 8.59 55.03
N VAL A 13 9.48 8.48 55.58
CA VAL A 13 8.25 8.30 54.79
C VAL A 13 8.00 9.51 53.89
N ILE A 14 8.16 10.73 54.39
CA ILE A 14 8.03 11.96 53.59
C ILE A 14 9.10 12.01 52.49
N SER A 15 10.35 11.67 52.79
CA SER A 15 11.44 11.68 51.81
C SER A 15 11.24 10.63 50.73
N LEU A 16 10.77 9.42 51.09
CA LEU A 16 10.40 8.37 50.14
C LEU A 16 9.20 8.78 49.30
N ALA A 17 8.20 9.45 49.87
CA ALA A 17 7.06 9.97 49.14
C ALA A 17 7.49 11.07 48.15
N VAL A 18 8.34 12.02 48.57
CA VAL A 18 8.90 13.07 47.71
C VAL A 18 9.77 12.46 46.60
N LEU A 19 10.63 11.49 46.91
CA LEU A 19 11.44 10.79 45.91
C LEU A 19 10.55 10.03 44.91
N SER A 20 9.49 9.37 45.39
CA SER A 20 8.54 8.66 44.53
C SER A 20 7.79 9.63 43.60
N VAL A 21 7.39 10.80 44.10
CA VAL A 21 6.79 11.86 43.30
C VAL A 21 7.79 12.42 42.29
N LEU A 22 9.04 12.67 42.68
CA LEU A 22 10.09 13.16 41.77
C LEU A 22 10.43 12.14 40.68
N LEU A 23 10.50 10.84 41.01
CA LEU A 23 10.68 9.77 40.03
C LEU A 23 9.47 9.63 39.10
N ALA A 24 8.24 9.77 39.62
CA ALA A 24 7.04 9.77 38.80
C ALA A 24 6.99 10.97 37.86
N VAL A 25 7.27 12.19 38.36
CA VAL A 25 7.33 13.42 37.56
C VAL A 25 8.45 13.33 36.53
N GLY A 26 9.64 12.88 36.92
CA GLY A 26 10.77 12.65 36.02
C GLY A 26 10.45 11.62 34.94
N GLY A 27 9.79 10.52 35.30
CA GLY A 27 9.33 9.49 34.38
C GLY A 27 8.27 10.01 33.40
N VAL A 28 7.33 10.85 33.86
CA VAL A 28 6.33 11.50 32.99
C VAL A 28 7.00 12.48 32.03
N LEU A 29 7.95 13.30 32.49
CA LEU A 29 8.69 14.23 31.63
C LEU A 29 9.55 13.48 30.60
N LEU A 30 10.18 12.37 30.99
CA LEU A 30 10.93 11.51 30.07
C LEU A 30 10.02 10.84 29.04
N LEU A 31 8.89 10.25 29.47
CA LEU A 31 7.89 9.66 28.58
C LEU A 31 7.38 10.71 27.59
N ARG A 32 7.09 11.92 28.07
CA ARG A 32 6.64 13.04 27.25
C ARG A 32 7.69 13.43 26.21
N ALA A 33 8.96 13.55 26.60
CA ALA A 33 10.06 13.84 25.68
C ALA A 33 10.29 12.73 24.64
N ILE A 34 9.95 11.48 24.96
CA ILE A 34 10.05 10.34 24.02
C ILE A 34 8.86 10.30 23.06
N VAL A 35 7.66 10.68 23.51
CA VAL A 35 6.41 10.49 22.77
C VAL A 35 5.96 11.74 22.01
N GLU A 36 6.25 12.94 22.50
CA GLU A 36 5.86 14.18 21.82
C GLU A 36 6.84 14.56 20.70
N PRO A 37 6.33 14.99 19.53
CA PRO A 37 7.19 15.47 18.44
C PRO A 37 7.79 16.84 18.74
N GLU A 38 8.91 17.16 18.08
CA GLU A 38 9.60 18.44 18.17
C GLU A 38 8.87 19.54 17.36
N THR A 39 7.68 19.93 17.82
CA THR A 39 6.78 20.86 17.13
C THR A 39 7.41 22.21 16.74
N ALA A 40 8.48 22.64 17.41
CA ALA A 40 9.22 23.86 17.07
C ALA A 40 9.94 23.80 15.71
N LYS A 41 10.17 22.59 15.17
CA LYS A 41 10.76 22.39 13.85
C LYS A 41 9.74 22.42 12.71
N PHE A 42 8.45 22.24 13.01
CA PHE A 42 7.44 22.11 11.97
C PHE A 42 7.35 23.34 11.07
N GLY A 43 7.32 23.13 9.76
CA GLY A 43 7.23 24.18 8.75
C GLY A 43 8.47 25.08 8.67
N THR A 44 9.60 24.64 9.24
CA THR A 44 10.87 25.39 9.24
C THR A 44 11.96 24.76 8.39
N ILE A 45 11.83 23.46 8.06
CA ILE A 45 12.88 22.71 7.35
C ILE A 45 12.59 22.74 5.83
N PRO A 46 13.46 23.35 5.00
CA PRO A 46 13.34 23.30 3.55
C PRO A 46 13.68 21.90 3.01
N ASP A 47 13.09 21.50 1.89
CA ASP A 47 13.58 20.35 1.12
C ASP A 47 14.95 20.62 0.45
N GLU A 48 15.61 19.58 -0.05
CA GLU A 48 16.94 19.71 -0.68
C GLU A 48 16.98 20.74 -1.82
N ALA A 49 15.95 20.78 -2.68
CA ALA A 49 15.86 21.73 -3.78
C ALA A 49 15.77 23.17 -3.26
N LYS A 50 14.89 23.43 -2.30
CA LYS A 50 14.76 24.74 -1.68
C LYS A 50 16.02 25.16 -0.93
N ALA A 51 16.68 24.23 -0.22
CA ALA A 51 17.95 24.48 0.46
C ALA A 51 19.07 24.89 -0.53
N ALA A 52 18.99 24.41 -1.78
CA ALA A 52 19.86 24.82 -2.87
C ALA A 52 19.41 26.10 -3.59
N ASN A 53 18.43 26.83 -3.05
CA ASN A 53 17.81 28.04 -3.63
C ASN A 53 17.08 27.80 -4.96
N TRP A 54 16.58 26.59 -5.20
CA TRP A 54 15.72 26.32 -6.35
C TRP A 54 14.32 26.87 -6.11
N THR A 55 13.59 27.08 -7.20
CA THR A 55 12.19 27.51 -7.19
C THR A 55 11.33 26.51 -7.98
N ARG A 56 10.00 26.65 -7.88
CA ARG A 56 9.03 25.89 -8.68
C ARG A 56 9.41 25.81 -10.17
N GLN A 57 9.88 26.92 -10.74
CA GLN A 57 10.27 27.01 -12.16
C GLN A 57 11.57 26.26 -12.50
N SER A 58 12.37 25.90 -11.49
CA SER A 58 13.60 25.12 -11.68
C SER A 58 13.33 23.64 -11.99
N LEU A 59 12.11 23.16 -11.71
CA LEU A 59 11.70 21.77 -11.92
C LEU A 59 10.51 21.66 -12.90
N PRO A 60 10.65 22.11 -14.16
CA PRO A 60 9.57 21.96 -15.14
C PRO A 60 9.28 20.48 -15.44
N ALA A 61 8.06 20.15 -15.86
CA ALA A 61 7.74 18.77 -16.26
C ALA A 61 8.56 18.32 -17.47
N VAL A 62 8.78 19.25 -18.42
CA VAL A 62 9.63 19.09 -19.60
C VAL A 62 10.47 20.33 -19.83
N ALA A 63 11.69 20.18 -20.36
CA ALA A 63 12.60 21.29 -20.56
C ALA A 63 12.19 22.22 -21.71
N LYS A 64 11.51 21.67 -22.72
CA LYS A 64 10.93 22.40 -23.85
C LYS A 64 9.55 21.83 -24.19
N PRO A 65 8.71 22.56 -24.93
CA PRO A 65 7.42 22.03 -25.40
C PRO A 65 7.58 20.72 -26.20
N CYS A 66 6.60 19.82 -26.11
CA CYS A 66 6.59 18.54 -26.85
C CYS A 66 6.76 18.72 -28.37
N SER A 67 6.35 19.86 -28.94
CA SER A 67 6.54 20.18 -30.36
C SER A 67 8.01 20.39 -30.75
N GLU A 68 8.85 20.83 -29.81
CA GLU A 68 10.28 21.04 -30.01
C GLU A 68 11.11 19.81 -29.60
N GLU A 69 10.65 19.07 -28.59
CA GLU A 69 11.29 17.86 -28.07
C GLU A 69 10.29 16.69 -27.99
N PRO A 70 9.91 16.07 -29.13
CA PRO A 70 8.86 15.06 -29.17
C PRO A 70 9.13 13.84 -28.28
N ALA A 71 10.41 13.48 -28.10
CA ALA A 71 10.82 12.32 -27.31
C ALA A 71 10.30 12.36 -25.87
N ASP A 72 10.22 13.54 -25.26
CA ASP A 72 9.74 13.71 -23.88
C ASP A 72 8.26 13.34 -23.73
N CYS A 73 7.49 13.41 -24.82
CA CYS A 73 6.05 13.16 -24.83
C CYS A 73 5.67 11.94 -25.66
N SER A 74 6.66 11.12 -26.05
CA SER A 74 6.44 9.88 -26.80
C SER A 74 7.14 8.66 -26.21
N TYR A 75 8.09 8.83 -25.29
CA TYR A 75 8.92 7.72 -24.79
C TYR A 75 8.11 6.55 -24.19
N PHE A 76 7.07 6.83 -23.41
CA PHE A 76 6.19 5.80 -22.83
C PHE A 76 4.87 5.59 -23.59
N SER A 77 4.70 6.24 -24.75
CA SER A 77 3.39 6.35 -25.43
C SER A 77 2.79 5.01 -25.90
N HIS A 78 3.62 3.97 -26.05
CA HIS A 78 3.20 2.63 -26.44
C HIS A 78 2.59 1.82 -25.28
N MET A 79 2.82 2.21 -24.02
CA MET A 79 2.08 1.66 -22.88
C MET A 79 0.60 2.01 -22.96
N ASP A 80 -0.22 1.43 -22.09
CA ASP A 80 -1.61 1.87 -21.90
C ASP A 80 -2.43 1.82 -23.20
N LYS A 81 -2.27 0.71 -23.94
CA LYS A 81 -2.94 0.41 -25.24
C LYS A 81 -2.50 1.32 -26.38
N GLY A 82 -1.38 2.04 -26.24
CA GLY A 82 -0.88 2.94 -27.27
C GLY A 82 -1.75 4.19 -27.47
N LEU A 83 -2.64 4.52 -26.52
CA LEU A 83 -3.60 5.63 -26.66
C LEU A 83 -2.94 7.01 -26.80
N LEU A 84 -1.67 7.13 -26.41
CA LEU A 84 -0.90 8.37 -26.45
C LEU A 84 0.09 8.43 -27.63
N VAL A 85 0.15 7.38 -28.47
CA VAL A 85 0.92 7.42 -29.71
C VAL A 85 0.33 8.50 -30.61
N LYS A 86 1.18 9.41 -31.07
CA LYS A 86 0.75 10.48 -31.97
C LYS A 86 0.31 9.88 -33.32
N PRO A 87 -0.93 10.14 -33.78
CA PRO A 87 -1.38 9.69 -35.10
C PRO A 87 -0.54 10.32 -36.22
N ALA A 88 -0.51 9.68 -37.38
CA ALA A 88 0.04 10.29 -38.59
C ALA A 88 -0.69 11.60 -38.93
N ASP A 89 -0.01 12.53 -39.60
CA ASP A 89 -0.60 13.82 -39.96
C ASP A 89 -1.89 13.64 -40.77
N GLY A 90 -2.97 14.29 -40.32
CA GLY A 90 -4.31 14.18 -40.92
C GLY A 90 -5.13 12.97 -40.47
N ALA A 91 -4.56 12.03 -39.70
CA ALA A 91 -5.32 10.95 -39.07
C ALA A 91 -6.02 11.42 -37.79
N SER A 92 -7.17 10.81 -37.48
CA SER A 92 -7.92 11.08 -36.26
C SER A 92 -7.22 10.52 -35.01
N TYR A 93 -7.34 11.23 -33.89
CA TYR A 93 -6.91 10.73 -32.58
C TYR A 93 -7.81 9.57 -32.10
N PRO A 94 -7.32 8.71 -31.18
CA PRO A 94 -8.15 7.71 -30.53
C PRO A 94 -9.43 8.33 -29.93
N LYS A 95 -10.53 7.58 -29.94
CA LYS A 95 -11.83 8.05 -29.44
C LYS A 95 -11.76 8.52 -28.00
N GLU A 96 -10.89 7.92 -27.19
CA GLU A 96 -10.65 8.26 -25.78
C GLU A 96 -10.06 9.66 -25.65
N VAL A 97 -9.12 10.02 -26.52
CA VAL A 97 -8.54 11.37 -26.56
C VAL A 97 -9.58 12.38 -27.03
N MET A 98 -10.40 12.01 -28.03
CA MET A 98 -11.47 12.88 -28.53
C MET A 98 -12.56 13.12 -27.47
N GLU A 99 -12.95 12.10 -26.72
CA GLU A 99 -13.91 12.22 -25.61
C GLU A 99 -13.39 13.18 -24.52
N VAL A 100 -12.12 13.06 -24.16
CA VAL A 100 -11.51 13.95 -23.16
C VAL A 100 -11.31 15.36 -23.71
N ALA A 101 -11.04 15.51 -25.01
CA ALA A 101 -10.96 16.82 -25.69
C ALA A 101 -12.28 17.59 -25.58
N GLU A 102 -13.40 16.91 -25.82
CA GLU A 102 -14.73 17.48 -25.63
C GLU A 102 -14.99 17.84 -24.15
N LEU A 103 -14.72 16.91 -23.24
CA LEU A 103 -14.94 17.08 -21.81
C LEU A 103 -14.11 18.24 -21.21
N ALA A 104 -12.82 18.29 -21.54
CA ALA A 104 -11.87 19.28 -21.05
C ALA A 104 -11.89 20.60 -21.85
N LYS A 105 -12.63 20.63 -22.98
CA LYS A 105 -12.66 21.76 -23.93
C LYS A 105 -11.26 22.15 -24.44
N LEU A 106 -10.47 21.13 -24.75
CA LEU A 106 -9.10 21.27 -25.25
C LEU A 106 -8.97 20.69 -26.66
N PRO A 107 -8.04 21.20 -27.49
CA PRO A 107 -7.67 20.51 -28.73
C PRO A 107 -7.17 19.07 -28.45
N PRO A 108 -7.47 18.09 -29.32
CA PRO A 108 -7.03 16.69 -29.12
C PRO A 108 -5.52 16.53 -28.88
N GLU A 109 -4.68 17.27 -29.62
CA GLU A 109 -3.23 17.22 -29.41
C GLU A 109 -2.83 17.74 -28.03
N LYS A 110 -3.52 18.76 -27.50
CA LYS A 110 -3.26 19.27 -26.15
C LYS A 110 -3.67 18.27 -25.07
N VAL A 111 -4.74 17.50 -25.29
CA VAL A 111 -5.10 16.38 -24.43
C VAL A 111 -4.03 15.30 -24.47
N ARG A 112 -3.56 14.89 -25.66
CA ARG A 112 -2.51 13.88 -25.79
C ARG A 112 -1.22 14.33 -25.10
N GLU A 113 -0.78 15.58 -25.32
CA GLU A 113 0.40 16.16 -24.67
C GLU A 113 0.25 16.17 -23.15
N SER A 114 -0.85 16.70 -22.62
CA SER A 114 -1.12 16.74 -21.17
C SER A 114 -1.18 15.32 -20.57
N ALA A 115 -1.86 14.38 -21.23
CA ALA A 115 -1.86 12.98 -20.81
C ALA A 115 -0.46 12.34 -20.83
N SER A 116 0.39 12.69 -21.79
CA SER A 116 1.78 12.20 -21.86
C SER A 116 2.62 12.75 -20.70
N LEU A 117 2.46 14.03 -20.35
CA LEU A 117 3.11 14.63 -19.19
C LEU A 117 2.62 13.99 -17.88
N GLY A 118 1.32 13.69 -17.79
CA GLY A 118 0.75 12.95 -16.67
C GLY A 118 1.29 11.52 -16.56
N GLN A 119 1.46 10.84 -17.71
CA GLN A 119 2.10 9.52 -17.78
C GLN A 119 3.54 9.59 -17.28
N ASN A 120 4.32 10.58 -17.72
CA ASN A 120 5.69 10.79 -17.23
C ASN A 120 5.74 10.99 -15.71
N ALA A 121 4.86 11.84 -15.17
CA ALA A 121 4.78 12.04 -13.72
C ALA A 121 4.50 10.71 -13.00
N TRP A 122 3.52 9.94 -13.46
CA TRP A 122 3.19 8.64 -12.89
C TRP A 122 4.34 7.62 -12.96
N LEU A 123 5.08 7.61 -14.07
CA LEU A 123 6.09 6.58 -14.35
C LEU A 123 7.47 6.88 -13.75
N ILE A 124 7.89 8.13 -13.67
CA ILE A 124 9.29 8.46 -13.33
C ILE A 124 9.49 9.62 -12.35
N TRP A 125 8.44 10.40 -12.02
CA TRP A 125 8.60 11.48 -11.04
C TRP A 125 8.69 10.90 -9.63
N THR A 126 9.79 11.20 -8.91
CA THR A 126 10.03 10.73 -7.55
C THR A 126 9.90 11.84 -6.50
N GLY A 127 9.95 13.11 -6.92
CA GLY A 127 9.79 14.26 -6.03
C GLY A 127 10.78 14.31 -4.86
N GLY A 128 12.04 13.92 -5.10
CA GLY A 128 13.11 13.92 -4.10
C GLY A 128 12.94 12.88 -2.98
N ASN A 129 12.06 11.88 -3.17
CA ASN A 129 11.82 10.85 -2.16
C ASN A 129 12.97 9.83 -2.03
N ASP A 130 14.02 9.91 -2.86
CA ASP A 130 15.23 9.11 -2.73
C ASP A 130 15.88 9.29 -1.35
N ARG A 131 15.74 10.49 -0.77
CA ARG A 131 16.11 10.76 0.63
C ARG A 131 15.37 9.89 1.63
N PHE A 132 14.06 9.71 1.49
CA PHE A 132 13.27 8.89 2.41
C PHE A 132 13.69 7.43 2.35
N TRP A 133 13.86 6.90 1.14
CA TRP A 133 14.20 5.49 0.96
C TRP A 133 15.65 5.20 1.39
N ASP A 134 16.56 6.16 1.24
CA ASP A 134 17.91 6.12 1.82
C ASP A 134 17.89 6.13 3.35
N TYR A 135 17.06 7.00 3.95
CA TYR A 135 16.80 7.02 5.39
C TYR A 135 16.24 5.68 5.87
N ALA A 136 15.24 5.13 5.17
CA ALA A 136 14.62 3.85 5.52
C ALA A 136 15.66 2.73 5.55
N ALA A 137 16.51 2.62 4.53
CA ALA A 137 17.59 1.63 4.49
C ALA A 137 18.55 1.74 5.70
N GLY A 138 18.82 2.98 6.16
CA GLY A 138 19.61 3.24 7.37
C GLY A 138 18.88 3.05 8.70
N HIS A 139 17.55 2.83 8.71
CA HIS A 139 16.72 2.76 9.93
C HIS A 139 15.88 1.47 10.09
N THR A 140 15.87 0.57 9.10
CA THR A 140 15.09 -0.69 9.10
C THR A 140 15.91 -1.92 9.48
N ALA A 141 16.85 -1.80 10.41
CA ALA A 141 17.61 -2.96 10.93
C ALA A 141 18.32 -3.81 9.86
N GLY A 142 18.67 -3.22 8.70
CA GLY A 142 19.30 -3.92 7.58
C GLY A 142 18.36 -4.81 6.74
N ALA A 143 17.07 -4.82 7.06
CA ALA A 143 16.07 -5.60 6.34
C ALA A 143 15.78 -5.04 4.95
N PHE A 144 15.61 -3.72 4.85
CA PHE A 144 15.22 -3.03 3.63
C PHE A 144 16.39 -2.26 3.00
N ASP A 145 16.60 -2.38 1.69
CA ASP A 145 17.57 -1.61 0.93
C ASP A 145 17.24 -1.66 -0.58
N LEU A 146 16.66 -0.59 -1.14
CA LEU A 146 16.30 -0.55 -2.56
C LEU A 146 17.51 -0.62 -3.49
N LEU A 147 18.69 -0.15 -3.07
CA LEU A 147 19.90 -0.22 -3.90
C LEU A 147 20.34 -1.69 -4.06
N LYS A 148 20.05 -2.54 -3.08
CA LYS A 148 20.20 -4.00 -3.23
C LYS A 148 19.07 -4.60 -4.05
N THR A 149 17.81 -4.16 -3.85
CA THR A 149 16.65 -4.64 -4.60
C THR A 149 16.77 -4.47 -6.12
N VAL A 150 17.41 -3.41 -6.60
CA VAL A 150 17.65 -3.18 -8.04
C VAL A 150 18.88 -3.90 -8.58
N SER A 151 19.66 -4.58 -7.72
CA SER A 151 20.92 -5.19 -8.11
C SER A 151 20.71 -6.58 -8.75
N SER A 152 21.67 -6.96 -9.58
CA SER A 152 21.81 -8.31 -10.15
C SER A 152 23.08 -9.00 -9.61
N TYR A 153 23.45 -8.72 -8.35
CA TYR A 153 24.64 -9.30 -7.73
C TYR A 153 24.54 -10.83 -7.64
N LYS A 154 25.56 -11.54 -8.13
CA LYS A 154 25.60 -13.02 -8.23
C LYS A 154 25.33 -13.81 -6.95
N GLY A 155 25.47 -13.20 -5.77
CA GLY A 155 25.18 -13.85 -4.48
C GLY A 155 23.73 -13.72 -4.00
N MET A 156 22.87 -13.02 -4.75
CA MET A 156 21.45 -12.86 -4.43
C MET A 156 20.60 -13.96 -5.09
N ALA A 157 19.42 -14.21 -4.53
CA ALA A 157 18.46 -15.16 -5.09
C ALA A 157 17.73 -14.63 -6.35
N TYR A 158 17.92 -13.36 -6.67
CA TYR A 158 17.31 -12.69 -7.82
C TYR A 158 18.33 -11.85 -8.59
N GLY A 159 18.01 -11.61 -9.84
CA GLY A 159 18.62 -10.61 -10.72
C GLY A 159 17.62 -10.26 -11.82
N ARG A 160 18.05 -9.52 -12.84
CA ARG A 160 17.14 -9.15 -13.95
C ARG A 160 16.50 -10.36 -14.62
N HIS A 161 17.19 -11.48 -14.72
CA HIS A 161 16.73 -12.67 -15.44
C HIS A 161 15.52 -13.38 -14.81
N ASN A 162 15.26 -13.17 -13.51
CA ASN A 162 14.17 -13.80 -12.76
C ASN A 162 13.44 -12.82 -11.82
N ARG A 163 13.56 -11.51 -12.07
CA ARG A 163 13.07 -10.45 -11.18
C ARG A 163 11.55 -10.47 -11.07
N TRP A 164 10.85 -10.71 -12.17
CA TRP A 164 9.40 -10.84 -12.16
C TRP A 164 8.96 -12.06 -11.34
N SER A 165 9.48 -13.23 -11.65
CA SER A 165 9.08 -14.48 -11.00
C SER A 165 9.45 -14.50 -9.50
N TRP A 166 10.56 -13.87 -9.11
CA TRP A 166 11.00 -13.78 -7.72
C TRP A 166 10.35 -12.63 -6.95
N LEU A 167 10.41 -11.40 -7.47
CA LEU A 167 9.99 -10.20 -6.75
C LEU A 167 8.61 -9.69 -7.18
N GLY A 168 8.15 -10.02 -8.39
CA GLY A 168 6.95 -9.42 -8.98
C GLY A 168 7.18 -8.00 -9.49
N LEU A 169 8.44 -7.61 -9.66
CA LEU A 169 8.82 -6.30 -10.20
C LEU A 169 8.98 -6.37 -11.72
N VAL A 170 8.58 -5.28 -12.38
CA VAL A 170 8.66 -5.16 -13.84
C VAL A 170 10.05 -4.69 -14.26
N ASN A 171 10.70 -5.47 -15.12
CA ASN A 171 11.92 -5.04 -15.80
C ASN A 171 11.59 -3.92 -16.78
N GLU A 172 12.37 -2.84 -16.75
CA GLU A 172 12.28 -1.81 -17.78
C GLU A 172 12.78 -2.40 -19.12
N PRO A 173 12.05 -2.20 -20.24
CA PRO A 173 12.53 -2.53 -21.57
C PRO A 173 13.88 -1.84 -21.86
N CYS A 174 14.66 -2.36 -22.81
CA CYS A 174 15.96 -1.80 -23.21
C CYS A 174 17.08 -1.85 -22.14
N PHE A 175 17.01 -2.80 -21.22
CA PHE A 175 18.07 -3.07 -20.25
C PHE A 175 18.62 -4.49 -20.38
N THR A 176 19.89 -4.65 -20.08
CA THR A 176 20.60 -5.92 -19.92
C THR A 176 21.09 -6.09 -18.49
N GLU A 177 21.16 -7.33 -18.04
CA GLU A 177 21.61 -7.66 -16.70
C GLU A 177 23.10 -7.36 -16.47
N ALA A 178 23.44 -6.83 -15.30
CA ALA A 178 24.83 -6.68 -14.86
C ALA A 178 25.54 -8.04 -14.77
N LYS A 179 26.70 -8.20 -15.41
CA LYS A 179 27.50 -9.44 -15.37
C LYS A 179 28.72 -9.38 -14.45
N GLU A 180 29.14 -8.18 -14.09
CA GLU A 180 30.28 -7.93 -13.20
C GLU A 180 30.10 -6.62 -12.43
N ALA A 181 30.99 -6.38 -11.47
CA ALA A 181 31.04 -5.12 -10.74
C ALA A 181 31.46 -3.98 -11.66
N ASP A 182 30.66 -2.92 -11.74
CA ASP A 182 30.96 -1.77 -12.59
C ASP A 182 31.76 -0.71 -11.80
N ALA A 183 33.04 -0.53 -12.15
CA ALA A 183 33.92 0.45 -11.51
C ALA A 183 33.43 1.90 -11.65
N MET A 184 32.73 2.24 -12.75
CA MET A 184 32.11 3.55 -12.96
C MET A 184 30.86 3.74 -12.09
N ARG A 185 30.30 2.65 -11.57
CA ARG A 185 29.17 2.59 -10.62
C ARG A 185 29.64 2.12 -9.24
N PHE A 186 30.87 2.44 -8.85
CA PHE A 186 31.43 2.14 -7.52
C PHE A 186 31.45 0.64 -7.16
N GLY A 187 31.57 -0.24 -8.15
CA GLY A 187 31.60 -1.69 -7.97
C GLY A 187 30.23 -2.33 -7.75
N LEU A 188 29.13 -1.60 -7.97
CA LEU A 188 27.77 -2.12 -7.90
C LEU A 188 27.41 -2.94 -9.15
N TRP A 189 26.44 -3.83 -8.98
CA TRP A 189 25.90 -4.70 -10.03
C TRP A 189 24.53 -4.20 -10.45
N LEU A 190 24.50 -3.12 -11.21
CA LEU A 190 23.27 -2.45 -11.68
C LEU A 190 23.03 -2.76 -13.17
N ASP A 191 21.77 -3.00 -13.54
CA ASP A 191 21.42 -3.30 -14.93
C ASP A 191 21.85 -2.15 -15.86
N GLN A 192 22.32 -2.51 -17.06
CA GLN A 192 22.86 -1.57 -18.02
C GLN A 192 21.89 -1.37 -19.17
N ARG A 193 21.67 -0.11 -19.58
CA ARG A 193 20.86 0.19 -20.75
C ARG A 193 21.53 -0.36 -22.01
N ASP A 194 20.75 -1.00 -22.88
CA ASP A 194 21.24 -1.47 -24.18
C ASP A 194 21.64 -0.25 -25.04
N PRO A 195 22.91 -0.18 -25.50
CA PRO A 195 23.38 0.95 -26.31
C PRO A 195 22.69 1.07 -27.68
N ASN A 196 21.99 0.01 -28.13
CA ASN A 196 21.21 0.05 -29.37
C ASN A 196 19.82 0.67 -29.19
N CYS A 197 19.39 0.88 -27.94
CA CYS A 197 18.14 1.56 -27.64
C CYS A 197 18.33 3.09 -27.62
N ALA A 198 17.26 3.82 -27.94
CA ALA A 198 17.25 5.26 -27.76
C ALA A 198 17.57 5.65 -26.31
N ALA A 199 18.25 6.77 -26.10
CA ALA A 199 18.47 7.31 -24.76
C ALA A 199 17.12 7.60 -24.08
N GLU A 200 17.06 7.38 -22.77
CA GLU A 200 15.91 7.78 -21.97
C GLU A 200 16.00 9.30 -21.74
N PRO A 201 15.04 10.11 -22.23
CA PRO A 201 15.18 11.57 -22.30
C PRO A 201 15.31 12.27 -20.94
N PHE A 202 14.72 11.69 -19.88
CA PHE A 202 14.69 12.27 -18.54
C PHE A 202 15.96 11.98 -17.72
N ALA A 203 16.79 11.02 -18.17
CA ALA A 203 18.09 10.75 -17.55
C ALA A 203 19.16 11.81 -17.89
N ASP A 204 18.91 12.68 -18.87
CA ASP A 204 19.87 13.69 -19.33
C ASP A 204 20.10 14.78 -18.25
N PRO A 205 21.30 14.87 -17.65
CA PRO A 205 21.60 15.81 -16.57
C PRO A 205 21.88 17.24 -17.07
N VAL A 206 22.02 17.46 -18.38
CA VAL A 206 22.12 18.81 -18.96
C VAL A 206 20.72 19.36 -19.22
N LYS A 207 19.82 18.51 -19.72
CA LYS A 207 18.42 18.85 -19.98
C LYS A 207 17.62 19.03 -18.68
N TYR A 208 17.86 18.15 -17.71
CA TYR A 208 17.13 18.09 -16.44
C TYR A 208 18.10 18.12 -15.25
N PRO A 209 18.87 19.21 -15.06
CA PRO A 209 19.97 19.24 -14.11
C PRO A 209 19.53 18.90 -12.69
N GLY A 210 20.20 17.99 -11.99
CA GLY A 210 19.90 17.67 -10.60
C GLY A 210 20.24 18.81 -9.64
N VAL A 211 19.88 18.63 -8.37
CA VAL A 211 20.20 19.60 -7.31
C VAL A 211 21.65 19.44 -6.87
N SER A 212 22.46 20.46 -7.12
CA SER A 212 23.87 20.51 -6.69
C SER A 212 24.00 20.82 -5.19
N ILE A 213 24.03 19.78 -4.35
CA ILE A 213 24.13 19.88 -2.89
C ILE A 213 25.08 18.81 -2.32
N GLY A 214 25.79 19.14 -1.23
CA GLY A 214 26.72 18.21 -0.58
C GLY A 214 27.86 17.78 -1.51
N ALA A 215 27.91 16.47 -1.78
CA ALA A 215 28.85 15.76 -2.65
C ALA A 215 28.52 15.85 -4.15
N ARG A 216 27.27 16.16 -4.53
CA ARG A 216 26.84 16.29 -5.93
C ARG A 216 27.57 17.45 -6.61
N GLY A 217 28.28 17.16 -7.70
CA GLY A 217 29.17 18.11 -8.40
C GLY A 217 30.58 18.20 -7.80
N LYS A 218 30.89 17.39 -6.79
CA LYS A 218 32.22 17.28 -6.18
C LYS A 218 32.75 15.85 -6.34
N THR A 219 32.42 14.96 -5.43
CA THR A 219 32.87 13.56 -5.42
C THR A 219 32.02 12.64 -6.28
N VAL A 220 30.79 13.05 -6.56
CA VAL A 220 29.83 12.34 -7.43
C VAL A 220 29.19 13.34 -8.42
N PRO A 221 28.71 12.89 -9.59
CA PRO A 221 28.02 13.77 -10.53
C PRO A 221 26.73 14.35 -9.91
N VAL A 222 26.24 15.46 -10.47
CA VAL A 222 24.96 16.06 -10.04
C VAL A 222 23.78 15.17 -10.45
N GLY A 223 23.85 14.57 -11.64
CA GLY A 223 22.78 13.72 -12.19
C GLY A 223 21.58 14.54 -12.70
N SER A 224 20.50 13.84 -13.06
CA SER A 224 19.21 14.44 -13.42
C SER A 224 18.28 14.53 -12.20
N TYR A 225 17.40 15.54 -12.13
CA TYR A 225 16.36 15.60 -11.08
C TYR A 225 15.26 14.54 -11.25
N TYR A 226 15.17 13.88 -12.41
CA TYR A 226 14.38 12.66 -12.59
C TYR A 226 15.16 11.38 -12.23
N GLY A 227 16.45 11.50 -11.93
CA GLY A 227 17.35 10.37 -11.69
C GLY A 227 17.63 9.58 -12.96
N GLU A 228 18.47 8.56 -12.87
CA GLU A 228 18.73 7.62 -13.97
C GLU A 228 17.85 6.35 -13.81
N PRO A 229 17.38 5.73 -14.90
CA PRO A 229 16.67 4.45 -14.82
C PRO A 229 17.55 3.35 -14.23
N THR A 230 16.99 2.54 -13.33
CA THR A 230 17.70 1.44 -12.65
C THR A 230 17.62 0.11 -13.41
N GLY A 231 16.80 0.01 -14.46
CA GLY A 231 16.40 -1.25 -15.09
C GLY A 231 15.16 -1.89 -14.45
N VAL A 232 14.66 -1.33 -13.35
CA VAL A 232 13.37 -1.68 -12.73
C VAL A 232 12.41 -0.51 -12.90
N LEU A 233 11.27 -0.76 -13.52
CA LEU A 233 10.31 0.31 -13.81
C LEU A 233 9.78 0.93 -12.50
N GLY A 234 9.84 2.26 -12.44
CA GLY A 234 9.42 3.05 -11.28
C GLY A 234 10.49 3.27 -10.20
N LEU A 235 11.70 2.72 -10.36
CA LEU A 235 12.84 3.00 -9.48
C LEU A 235 13.93 3.78 -10.23
N ARG A 236 14.37 4.90 -9.64
CA ARG A 236 15.32 5.84 -10.24
C ARG A 236 16.55 6.02 -9.34
N LEU A 237 17.72 6.08 -9.95
CA LEU A 237 19.01 6.16 -9.26
C LEU A 237 19.48 7.62 -9.18
N PHE A 238 19.86 8.07 -7.99
CA PHE A 238 20.36 9.41 -7.73
C PHE A 238 21.71 9.34 -7.03
N PRO A 239 22.75 10.09 -7.47
CA PRO A 239 23.99 10.21 -6.72
C PRO A 239 23.71 10.71 -5.28
N ASN A 240 24.31 10.08 -4.27
CA ASN A 240 24.05 10.43 -2.88
C ASN A 240 24.81 11.72 -2.49
N PRO A 241 24.11 12.80 -2.08
CA PRO A 241 24.77 14.05 -1.69
C PRO A 241 25.59 13.93 -0.40
N ASP A 242 25.48 12.85 0.37
CA ASP A 242 26.29 12.60 1.56
C ASP A 242 27.57 11.79 1.25
N PHE A 243 27.75 11.30 0.02
CA PHE A 243 28.89 10.47 -0.39
C PHE A 243 30.16 11.31 -0.65
N ASP A 244 30.64 11.99 0.39
CA ASP A 244 31.85 12.80 0.40
C ASP A 244 33.16 11.96 0.28
N GLU A 245 34.32 12.60 0.35
CA GLU A 245 35.62 11.90 0.23
C GLU A 245 35.82 10.84 1.33
N LYS A 246 35.28 11.08 2.53
CA LYS A 246 35.38 10.13 3.64
C LYS A 246 34.48 8.92 3.38
N ALA A 247 33.23 9.16 2.98
CA ALA A 247 32.31 8.10 2.59
C ALA A 247 32.87 7.27 1.42
N ARG A 248 33.47 7.94 0.43
CA ARG A 248 34.14 7.28 -0.70
C ARG A 248 35.32 6.42 -0.27
N ALA A 249 36.12 6.87 0.70
CA ALA A 249 37.23 6.09 1.24
C ALA A 249 36.77 4.91 2.13
N ASP A 250 35.63 5.03 2.79
CA ASP A 250 35.02 3.96 3.61
C ASP A 250 34.22 2.96 2.77
N TRP A 251 33.89 3.29 1.53
CA TRP A 251 33.09 2.47 0.63
C TRP A 251 33.82 1.20 0.18
N ASP A 252 33.19 0.05 0.46
CA ASP A 252 33.63 -1.27 0.02
C ASP A 252 32.43 -2.01 -0.59
N PRO A 253 32.39 -2.16 -1.93
CA PRO A 253 31.26 -2.79 -2.61
C PRO A 253 31.16 -4.30 -2.32
N GLU A 254 32.26 -4.99 -2.04
CA GLU A 254 32.23 -6.43 -1.72
C GLU A 254 31.61 -6.64 -0.34
N ARG A 255 32.03 -5.84 0.64
CA ARG A 255 31.46 -5.89 2.00
C ARG A 255 30.02 -5.40 2.04
N TYR A 256 29.65 -4.44 1.19
CA TYR A 256 28.26 -4.02 1.05
C TYR A 256 27.32 -5.18 0.73
N TYR A 257 27.72 -6.11 -0.14
CA TYR A 257 26.90 -7.28 -0.46
C TYR A 257 27.04 -8.43 0.54
N ASN A 258 28.24 -8.67 1.08
CA ASN A 258 28.54 -9.94 1.77
C ASN A 258 28.77 -9.83 3.29
N ASP A 259 28.95 -8.63 3.86
CA ASP A 259 29.31 -8.43 5.27
C ASP A 259 28.20 -7.70 6.05
N ALA A 260 27.43 -8.45 6.84
CA ALA A 260 26.35 -7.91 7.67
C ALA A 260 26.81 -6.88 8.71
N SER A 261 28.06 -6.94 9.18
CA SER A 261 28.59 -5.94 10.10
C SER A 261 28.86 -4.60 9.41
N TYR A 262 29.10 -4.63 8.09
CA TYR A 262 29.33 -3.46 7.26
C TYR A 262 28.00 -2.86 6.77
N TYR A 263 27.16 -3.65 6.08
CA TYR A 263 25.93 -3.11 5.50
C TYR A 263 24.82 -2.81 6.52
N ASN A 264 24.89 -3.36 7.74
CA ASN A 264 23.98 -2.97 8.84
C ASN A 264 24.54 -1.81 9.67
N ASN A 265 25.68 -1.23 9.28
CA ASN A 265 26.20 -0.03 9.94
C ASN A 265 25.31 1.17 9.55
N THR A 266 24.65 1.77 10.53
CA THR A 266 23.78 2.94 10.33
C THR A 266 24.53 4.20 9.87
N LYS A 267 25.86 4.18 9.89
CA LYS A 267 26.73 5.24 9.38
C LYS A 267 27.26 4.98 7.97
N LEU A 268 26.95 3.83 7.37
CA LEU A 268 27.33 3.53 6.00
C LEU A 268 26.61 4.49 5.05
N ILE A 269 27.37 5.27 4.30
CA ILE A 269 26.84 6.11 3.24
C ILE A 269 27.04 5.39 1.90
N ARG A 270 25.93 5.08 1.23
CA ARG A 270 25.92 4.45 -0.09
C ARG A 270 26.19 5.48 -1.19
N PRO A 271 26.85 5.12 -2.31
CA PRO A 271 27.16 6.05 -3.40
C PRO A 271 25.91 6.59 -4.12
N TYR A 272 24.81 5.85 -4.06
CA TYR A 272 23.54 6.23 -4.66
C TYR A 272 22.40 6.09 -3.65
N ARG A 273 21.39 6.94 -3.85
CA ARG A 273 20.03 6.79 -3.31
C ARG A 273 19.12 6.28 -4.42
N VAL A 274 18.06 5.57 -4.05
CA VAL A 274 17.04 5.08 -5.00
C VAL A 274 15.72 5.78 -4.69
N GLY A 275 15.21 6.54 -5.64
CA GLY A 275 13.88 7.14 -5.59
C GLY A 275 12.83 6.23 -6.22
N MET A 276 11.58 6.44 -5.83
CA MET A 276 10.43 5.64 -6.24
C MET A 276 9.36 6.54 -6.88
N SER A 277 8.79 6.13 -8.00
CA SER A 277 7.59 6.75 -8.58
C SER A 277 6.35 5.86 -8.33
N CYS A 278 5.17 6.36 -8.70
CA CYS A 278 3.92 5.58 -8.58
C CYS A 278 3.95 4.27 -9.38
N ALA A 279 4.71 4.23 -10.49
CA ALA A 279 4.84 3.03 -11.32
C ALA A 279 5.32 1.78 -10.58
N PHE A 280 6.17 1.94 -9.55
CA PHE A 280 6.71 0.80 -8.81
C PHE A 280 5.61 -0.07 -8.17
N CYS A 281 4.48 0.55 -7.79
CA CYS A 281 3.33 -0.12 -7.21
C CYS A 281 2.17 -0.30 -8.20
N HIS A 282 2.11 0.49 -9.28
CA HIS A 282 0.93 0.58 -10.13
C HIS A 282 1.08 -0.02 -11.53
N VAL A 283 2.30 -0.13 -12.06
CA VAL A 283 2.52 -0.75 -13.36
C VAL A 283 2.60 -2.27 -13.23
N GLY A 284 1.94 -2.95 -14.15
CA GLY A 284 2.07 -4.40 -14.34
C GLY A 284 1.86 -4.79 -15.80
N PRO A 285 1.94 -6.09 -16.10
CA PRO A 285 1.57 -6.64 -17.40
C PRO A 285 0.14 -6.27 -17.77
N SER A 286 -0.04 -5.78 -19.00
CA SER A 286 -1.36 -5.54 -19.59
C SER A 286 -2.17 -6.84 -19.60
N ALA A 287 -3.42 -6.78 -19.11
CA ALA A 287 -4.28 -7.96 -19.10
C ALA A 287 -4.71 -8.38 -20.52
N ILE A 288 -4.88 -7.40 -21.42
CA ILE A 288 -5.30 -7.62 -22.81
C ILE A 288 -4.12 -7.74 -23.79
N ASN A 289 -2.89 -7.46 -23.34
CA ASN A 289 -1.66 -7.68 -24.12
C ASN A 289 -0.52 -8.14 -23.20
N PRO A 290 -0.63 -9.29 -22.52
CA PRO A 290 0.40 -9.75 -21.60
C PRO A 290 1.69 -10.07 -22.35
N PRO A 291 2.87 -9.85 -21.74
CA PRO A 291 4.15 -10.15 -22.37
C PRO A 291 4.30 -11.65 -22.59
N ALA A 292 4.87 -12.05 -23.73
CA ALA A 292 5.23 -13.44 -23.99
C ALA A 292 6.26 -13.96 -22.97
N ASN A 293 7.16 -13.09 -22.50
CA ASN A 293 8.08 -13.36 -21.40
C ASN A 293 8.00 -12.21 -20.37
N PRO A 294 7.45 -12.45 -19.17
CA PRO A 294 7.38 -11.41 -18.13
C PRO A 294 8.72 -10.81 -17.70
N GLU A 295 9.84 -11.52 -17.89
CA GLU A 295 11.19 -11.02 -17.59
C GLU A 295 11.77 -10.15 -18.73
N LYS A 296 11.13 -10.16 -19.91
CA LYS A 296 11.50 -9.38 -21.09
C LYS A 296 10.27 -8.73 -21.72
N PRO A 297 9.56 -7.84 -20.98
CA PRO A 297 8.41 -7.15 -21.54
C PRO A 297 8.85 -6.09 -22.57
N GLU A 298 7.95 -5.79 -23.50
CA GLU A 298 7.99 -4.58 -24.31
C GLU A 298 7.05 -3.51 -23.74
N TRP A 299 7.21 -2.24 -24.14
CA TRP A 299 6.36 -1.15 -23.63
C TRP A 299 4.87 -1.40 -23.87
N GLU A 300 4.50 -1.95 -25.02
CA GLU A 300 3.11 -2.29 -25.35
C GLU A 300 2.51 -3.42 -24.50
N ASN A 301 3.35 -4.18 -23.79
CA ASN A 301 2.89 -5.24 -22.88
C ASN A 301 2.60 -4.73 -21.46
N LEU A 302 2.77 -3.44 -21.19
CA LEU A 302 2.67 -2.86 -19.85
C LEU A 302 1.49 -1.89 -19.75
N ALA A 303 0.86 -1.87 -18.58
CA ALA A 303 -0.25 -0.99 -18.26
C ALA A 303 -0.05 -0.34 -16.89
N SER A 304 -0.40 0.94 -16.79
CA SER A 304 -0.18 1.81 -15.62
C SER A 304 -1.28 1.71 -14.55
N ASN A 305 -2.40 1.07 -14.91
CA ASN A 305 -3.69 1.16 -14.23
C ASN A 305 -4.13 -0.08 -13.43
N PRO A 306 -3.78 -1.34 -13.81
CA PRO A 306 -4.25 -2.53 -13.10
C PRO A 306 -3.71 -2.72 -11.68
N GLY A 307 -2.59 -2.07 -11.33
CA GLY A 307 -1.86 -2.31 -10.09
C GLY A 307 -0.83 -3.45 -10.21
N ALA A 308 0.23 -3.42 -9.39
CA ALA A 308 1.23 -4.49 -9.34
C ALA A 308 0.70 -5.72 -8.58
N GLN A 309 -0.17 -6.49 -9.25
CA GLN A 309 -0.89 -7.65 -8.68
C GLN A 309 0.01 -8.80 -8.21
N TYR A 310 1.26 -8.83 -8.68
CA TYR A 310 2.21 -9.91 -8.45
C TYR A 310 3.33 -9.51 -7.47
N TYR A 311 3.20 -8.36 -6.82
CA TYR A 311 4.24 -7.75 -6.00
C TYR A 311 4.48 -8.51 -4.67
N TRP A 312 5.69 -9.04 -4.48
CA TRP A 312 6.07 -9.84 -3.31
C TRP A 312 6.74 -8.98 -2.23
N VAL A 313 5.92 -8.35 -1.38
CA VAL A 313 6.37 -7.40 -0.33
C VAL A 313 7.47 -7.99 0.55
N ASN A 314 7.35 -9.26 0.95
CA ASN A 314 8.33 -9.92 1.82
C ASN A 314 9.69 -10.16 1.16
N ARG A 315 9.79 -10.07 -0.16
CA ARG A 315 11.04 -10.23 -0.92
C ARG A 315 11.60 -8.89 -1.38
N ILE A 316 10.72 -7.92 -1.61
CA ILE A 316 11.09 -6.56 -2.01
C ILE A 316 11.52 -5.72 -0.80
N PHE A 317 10.73 -5.75 0.28
CA PHE A 317 10.97 -4.97 1.48
C PHE A 317 11.87 -5.67 2.51
N PHE A 318 12.34 -6.88 2.17
CA PHE A 318 13.35 -7.61 2.92
C PHE A 318 14.39 -8.16 1.92
N TRP A 319 15.43 -7.41 1.56
CA TRP A 319 16.26 -7.72 0.39
C TRP A 319 17.02 -9.06 0.51
N ASN A 320 17.37 -9.46 1.74
CA ASN A 320 18.12 -10.68 2.02
C ASN A 320 17.17 -11.87 2.25
N THR A 321 16.37 -12.19 1.23
CA THR A 321 15.56 -13.43 1.24
C THR A 321 16.36 -14.57 0.65
N LYS A 322 16.41 -15.69 1.38
CA LYS A 322 16.89 -16.96 0.84
C LYS A 322 15.76 -17.98 0.79
N PRO A 323 15.83 -18.92 -0.17
CA PRO A 323 14.99 -20.09 -0.15
C PRO A 323 15.23 -20.95 1.09
N ARG A 324 14.22 -21.74 1.49
CA ARG A 324 14.45 -22.88 2.39
C ARG A 324 15.28 -23.92 1.65
N ASP A 325 16.14 -24.61 2.36
CA ASP A 325 16.88 -25.74 1.81
C ASP A 325 15.99 -26.98 1.60
N LYS A 326 16.60 -28.05 1.07
CA LYS A 326 15.92 -29.34 0.81
C LYS A 326 15.33 -29.98 2.07
N ASP A 327 15.90 -29.69 3.23
CA ASP A 327 15.55 -30.31 4.51
C ASP A 327 14.37 -29.62 5.20
N ASN A 328 13.78 -28.60 4.55
CA ASN A 328 12.60 -27.89 5.02
C ASN A 328 12.85 -27.06 6.29
N ALA A 329 14.11 -26.88 6.67
CA ALA A 329 14.51 -26.05 7.79
C ALA A 329 14.13 -24.58 7.52
N PRO A 330 13.78 -23.80 8.56
CA PRO A 330 13.51 -22.39 8.38
C PRO A 330 14.69 -21.66 7.74
N ALA A 331 14.44 -20.86 6.71
CA ALA A 331 15.48 -20.02 6.15
C ALA A 331 15.88 -18.95 7.18
N PRO A 332 17.15 -18.45 7.19
CA PRO A 332 17.58 -17.48 8.20
C PRO A 332 16.70 -16.23 8.31
N ASN A 333 16.15 -15.75 7.20
CA ASN A 333 15.21 -14.62 7.17
C ASN A 333 13.87 -14.92 7.87
N GLU A 334 13.43 -16.18 7.91
CA GLU A 334 12.18 -16.57 8.59
C GLU A 334 12.27 -16.45 10.11
N GLY A 335 13.49 -16.39 10.65
CA GLY A 335 13.72 -16.10 12.06
C GLY A 335 13.43 -14.64 12.44
N ASN A 336 13.22 -13.74 11.48
CA ASN A 336 12.93 -12.33 11.74
C ASN A 336 11.42 -12.05 11.72
N PHE A 337 10.88 -11.46 12.78
CA PHE A 337 9.45 -11.15 12.86
C PHE A 337 8.98 -10.14 11.80
N LEU A 338 9.81 -9.18 11.39
CA LEU A 338 9.47 -8.24 10.31
C LEU A 338 9.32 -8.96 8.96
N TYR A 339 10.17 -9.96 8.69
CA TYR A 339 9.98 -10.83 7.54
C TYR A 339 8.66 -11.60 7.66
N GLN A 340 8.35 -12.19 8.82
CA GLN A 340 7.10 -12.92 9.04
C GLN A 340 5.86 -12.03 8.82
N LEU A 341 5.90 -10.77 9.28
CA LEU A 341 4.85 -9.79 9.03
C LEU A 341 4.58 -9.63 7.54
N PHE A 342 5.61 -9.30 6.74
CA PHE A 342 5.45 -9.14 5.30
C PHE A 342 5.08 -10.45 4.59
N HIS A 343 5.61 -11.57 5.06
CA HIS A 343 5.40 -12.90 4.48
C HIS A 343 3.93 -13.35 4.56
N THR A 344 3.17 -12.85 5.53
CA THR A 344 1.74 -13.14 5.62
C THR A 344 0.86 -12.34 4.66
N ASN A 345 1.40 -11.30 4.01
CA ASN A 345 0.65 -10.52 3.02
C ASN A 345 0.54 -11.31 1.72
N PRO A 346 -0.67 -11.58 1.21
CA PRO A 346 -0.82 -12.17 -0.12
C PRO A 346 -0.17 -11.28 -1.19
N PRO A 347 0.42 -11.84 -2.26
CA PRO A 347 1.07 -11.07 -3.32
C PRO A 347 0.14 -10.02 -3.92
N GLY A 348 0.71 -8.86 -4.28
CA GLY A 348 -0.05 -7.72 -4.75
C GLY A 348 -0.85 -7.01 -3.66
N SER A 349 -0.56 -7.26 -2.37
CA SER A 349 -1.10 -6.50 -1.25
C SER A 349 0.00 -6.05 -0.28
N LEU A 350 -0.11 -4.82 0.21
CA LEU A 350 0.87 -4.25 1.15
C LEU A 350 0.22 -3.28 2.13
N ASP A 351 0.80 -3.16 3.32
CA ASP A 351 0.36 -2.17 4.30
C ASP A 351 1.28 -0.95 4.23
N THR A 352 0.83 0.09 3.51
CA THR A 352 1.56 1.36 3.43
C THR A 352 1.59 2.10 4.76
N SER A 353 0.63 1.83 5.66
CA SER A 353 0.57 2.50 6.95
C SER A 353 1.73 2.10 7.84
N LEU A 354 2.42 0.98 7.59
CA LEU A 354 3.62 0.59 8.34
C LEU A 354 4.68 1.70 8.40
N VAL A 355 4.77 2.55 7.38
CA VAL A 355 5.62 3.74 7.44
C VAL A 355 5.09 4.69 8.52
N SER A 356 3.89 5.27 8.37
CA SER A 356 3.25 6.10 9.39
C SER A 356 2.35 5.28 10.32
N THR A 357 2.92 4.30 11.03
CA THR A 357 2.16 3.23 11.69
C THR A 357 1.04 3.73 12.58
N ASP A 358 -0.19 3.33 12.28
CA ASP A 358 -1.34 3.53 13.15
C ASP A 358 -1.58 2.35 14.11
N TYR A 359 -0.61 1.43 14.22
CA TYR A 359 -0.71 0.17 14.99
C TYR A 359 -1.79 -0.78 14.47
N LEU A 360 -2.00 -0.84 13.16
CA LEU A 360 -2.82 -1.85 12.52
C LEU A 360 -2.00 -2.49 11.40
N ASN A 361 -1.96 -3.82 11.35
CA ASN A 361 -1.53 -4.53 10.15
C ASN A 361 -2.74 -4.81 9.27
N ASN A 362 -2.88 -4.06 8.18
CA ASN A 362 -4.01 -4.16 7.26
C ASN A 362 -3.59 -4.14 5.78
N PRO A 363 -2.87 -5.17 5.28
CA PRO A 363 -2.38 -5.18 3.90
C PRO A 363 -3.52 -4.94 2.91
N ARG A 364 -3.28 -4.04 1.95
CA ARG A 364 -4.26 -3.64 0.94
C ARG A 364 -3.71 -3.91 -0.45
N THR A 365 -4.55 -4.46 -1.33
CA THR A 365 -4.29 -4.50 -2.77
C THR A 365 -4.03 -3.10 -3.31
N MET A 366 -3.09 -2.99 -4.24
CA MET A 366 -2.90 -1.79 -5.06
C MET A 366 -4.19 -1.56 -5.84
N ASN A 367 -4.78 -0.37 -5.72
CA ASN A 367 -6.07 -0.09 -6.34
C ASN A 367 -5.92 -0.06 -7.86
N ALA A 368 -6.72 -0.88 -8.56
CA ALA A 368 -6.91 -0.72 -9.99
C ALA A 368 -7.66 0.59 -10.28
N VAL A 369 -7.22 1.32 -11.30
CA VAL A 369 -7.83 2.59 -11.73
C VAL A 369 -8.48 2.37 -13.10
N TYR A 370 -9.80 2.24 -13.13
CA TYR A 370 -10.57 2.10 -14.37
C TYR A 370 -11.66 3.17 -14.45
N SER A 371 -12.18 3.37 -15.66
CA SER A 371 -13.34 4.19 -16.04
C SER A 371 -13.50 5.48 -15.22
N VAL A 372 -12.45 6.31 -15.23
CA VAL A 372 -12.43 7.54 -14.43
C VAL A 372 -13.52 8.53 -14.85
N ILE A 373 -13.88 8.60 -16.14
CA ILE A 373 -14.97 9.48 -16.61
C ILE A 373 -16.34 9.09 -15.99
N PRO A 374 -16.83 7.84 -16.12
CA PRO A 374 -18.05 7.40 -15.43
C PRO A 374 -18.02 7.65 -13.92
N ARG A 375 -16.89 7.36 -13.27
CA ARG A 375 -16.70 7.57 -11.84
C ARG A 375 -16.79 9.04 -11.43
N LEU A 376 -16.15 9.91 -12.22
CA LEU A 376 -16.15 11.35 -12.00
C LEU A 376 -17.56 11.91 -12.14
N LYS A 377 -18.33 11.48 -13.16
CA LYS A 377 -19.73 11.87 -13.33
C LYS A 377 -20.59 11.48 -12.11
N LEU A 378 -20.45 10.24 -11.63
CA LEU A 378 -21.16 9.75 -10.45
C LEU A 378 -20.89 10.60 -9.19
N SER A 379 -19.68 11.19 -9.05
CA SER A 379 -19.36 12.01 -7.88
C SER A 379 -20.23 13.26 -7.72
N LEU A 380 -20.85 13.76 -8.80
CA LEU A 380 -21.82 14.88 -8.75
C LEU A 380 -23.17 14.45 -8.16
N GLU A 381 -23.48 13.16 -8.24
CA GLU A 381 -24.69 12.56 -7.64
C GLU A 381 -24.46 12.18 -6.18
N HIS A 382 -23.26 12.42 -5.65
CA HIS A 382 -22.92 12.16 -4.25
C HIS A 382 -22.88 13.44 -3.43
N GLY A 383 -23.22 13.29 -2.14
CA GLY A 383 -23.21 14.38 -1.19
C GLY A 383 -21.81 14.98 -1.10
N ALA A 384 -21.72 16.26 -1.43
CA ALA A 384 -20.45 16.98 -1.46
C ALA A 384 -19.73 16.92 -0.10
N GLU A 385 -18.41 16.91 -0.14
CA GLU A 385 -17.53 16.87 1.01
C GLU A 385 -17.28 18.30 1.50
N GLN A 386 -17.57 18.59 2.78
CA GLN A 386 -17.26 19.88 3.37
C GLN A 386 -15.78 19.90 3.77
N LEU A 387 -15.04 20.87 3.24
CA LEU A 387 -13.65 21.12 3.60
C LEU A 387 -13.55 22.30 4.58
N LYS A 388 -12.61 22.22 5.53
CA LYS A 388 -12.30 23.28 6.51
C LYS A 388 -10.82 23.36 6.86
N GLY A 389 -10.36 24.52 7.30
CA GLY A 389 -8.99 24.70 7.78
C GLY A 389 -7.96 24.32 6.70
N GLY A 390 -6.93 23.55 7.08
CA GLY A 390 -5.88 23.10 6.15
C GLY A 390 -6.35 22.14 5.05
N GLU A 391 -7.56 21.60 5.14
CA GLU A 391 -8.18 20.82 4.05
C GLU A 391 -8.43 21.70 2.82
N LEU A 392 -8.64 23.01 3.02
CA LEU A 392 -8.86 24.00 1.95
C LEU A 392 -7.58 24.36 1.20
N ASP A 393 -6.41 23.96 1.71
CA ASP A 393 -5.12 24.22 1.06
C ASP A 393 -4.90 23.31 -0.17
N ASN A 394 -5.72 22.26 -0.37
CA ASN A 394 -5.63 21.39 -1.54
C ASN A 394 -6.03 22.12 -2.83
N LYS A 395 -5.16 22.09 -3.83
CA LYS A 395 -5.52 22.53 -5.19
C LYS A 395 -6.69 21.74 -5.75
N GLN A 396 -7.48 22.40 -6.56
CA GLN A 396 -8.68 21.87 -7.20
C GLN A 396 -8.57 21.96 -8.73
N LEU A 397 -9.42 21.24 -9.45
CA LEU A 397 -9.33 21.11 -10.91
C LEU A 397 -9.35 22.45 -11.65
N GLN A 398 -10.08 23.46 -11.15
CA GLN A 398 -10.16 24.77 -11.79
C GLN A 398 -8.89 25.62 -11.65
N ASP A 399 -7.97 25.24 -10.77
CA ASP A 399 -6.75 26.01 -10.52
C ASP A 399 -5.72 25.85 -11.66
N TYR A 400 -5.96 24.92 -12.59
CA TYR A 400 -5.05 24.59 -13.69
C TYR A 400 -5.75 24.67 -15.07
N PRO A 401 -5.12 25.28 -16.10
CA PRO A 401 -5.75 25.49 -17.40
C PRO A 401 -6.27 24.21 -18.07
N GLN A 402 -5.51 23.11 -17.99
CA GLN A 402 -5.85 21.84 -18.64
C GLN A 402 -7.07 21.15 -18.03
N THR A 403 -7.42 21.46 -16.78
CA THR A 403 -8.58 20.90 -16.08
C THR A 403 -9.65 21.95 -15.75
N ALA A 404 -9.48 23.19 -16.20
CA ALA A 404 -10.36 24.31 -15.86
C ALA A 404 -11.83 24.11 -16.27
N ALA A 405 -12.08 23.36 -17.36
CA ALA A 405 -13.43 23.03 -17.79
C ALA A 405 -14.19 22.11 -16.81
N LEU A 406 -13.50 21.51 -15.84
CA LEU A 406 -14.06 20.63 -14.82
C LEU A 406 -14.32 21.38 -13.49
N ALA A 407 -14.52 22.71 -13.52
CA ALA A 407 -14.70 23.50 -12.31
C ALA A 407 -15.93 23.12 -11.46
N GLN A 408 -16.91 22.40 -12.03
CA GLN A 408 -18.13 22.00 -11.31
C GLN A 408 -17.91 21.07 -10.11
N PHE A 409 -16.72 20.46 -9.95
CA PHE A 409 -16.41 19.57 -8.83
C PHE A 409 -15.98 20.31 -7.55
N TRP A 410 -15.90 21.64 -7.58
CA TRP A 410 -15.52 22.46 -6.44
C TRP A 410 -16.37 23.73 -6.35
N ASP A 411 -16.93 24.00 -5.18
CA ASP A 411 -17.62 25.24 -4.86
C ASP A 411 -16.81 26.03 -3.82
N PRO A 412 -16.04 27.06 -4.24
CA PRO A 412 -15.21 27.84 -3.34
C PRO A 412 -16.03 28.69 -2.36
N ALA A 413 -17.27 29.07 -2.70
CA ALA A 413 -18.10 29.90 -1.83
C ALA A 413 -18.61 29.12 -0.62
N ARG A 414 -18.84 27.81 -0.80
CA ARG A 414 -19.28 26.90 0.27
C ARG A 414 -18.15 26.07 0.88
N GLY A 415 -16.99 26.01 0.21
CA GLY A 415 -15.89 25.14 0.61
C GLY A 415 -16.24 23.66 0.47
N THR A 416 -17.01 23.29 -0.57
CA THR A 416 -17.49 21.92 -0.79
C THR A 416 -16.90 21.32 -2.06
N SER A 417 -16.43 20.06 -1.96
CA SER A 417 -15.79 19.32 -3.06
C SER A 417 -16.57 18.05 -3.40
N HIS A 418 -16.75 17.77 -4.69
CA HIS A 418 -17.22 16.49 -5.19
C HIS A 418 -16.02 15.56 -5.40
N THR A 419 -16.11 14.34 -4.87
CA THR A 419 -14.94 13.46 -4.78
C THR A 419 -15.26 12.08 -5.28
N MET A 420 -14.29 11.47 -5.98
CA MET A 420 -14.40 10.10 -6.46
C MET A 420 -14.18 9.05 -5.35
N ARG A 421 -13.64 9.44 -4.18
CA ARG A 421 -13.37 8.54 -3.04
C ARG A 421 -12.53 7.32 -3.47
N VAL A 422 -11.34 7.55 -4.05
CA VAL A 422 -10.42 6.55 -4.64
C VAL A 422 -9.91 5.54 -3.63
N LEU A 423 -9.62 5.96 -2.40
CA LEU A 423 -9.13 5.07 -1.36
C LEU A 423 -10.24 4.16 -0.83
N LYS A 424 -9.86 2.98 -0.32
CA LYS A 424 -10.80 1.90 0.07
C LYS A 424 -11.86 2.32 1.09
N ASP A 425 -11.53 3.26 1.95
CA ASP A 425 -12.43 3.85 2.95
C ASP A 425 -13.02 5.21 2.50
N GLY A 426 -12.58 5.71 1.34
CA GLY A 426 -12.99 6.99 0.77
C GLY A 426 -12.49 8.19 1.58
N SER A 427 -11.30 8.06 2.19
CA SER A 427 -10.66 9.10 3.01
C SER A 427 -10.06 10.23 2.17
N ASP A 428 -9.72 10.01 0.91
CA ASP A 428 -9.21 11.01 -0.04
C ASP A 428 -10.29 12.02 -0.51
N ALA A 429 -11.14 12.43 0.43
CA ALA A 429 -12.34 13.20 0.25
C ALA A 429 -12.07 14.72 0.16
N VAL A 430 -10.96 15.14 -0.46
CA VAL A 430 -10.57 16.57 -0.60
C VAL A 430 -10.57 17.08 -2.06
N GLY A 431 -11.00 16.23 -2.99
CA GLY A 431 -10.99 16.50 -4.43
C GLY A 431 -9.92 15.69 -5.16
N THR A 432 -10.06 15.59 -6.49
CA THR A 432 -9.22 14.72 -7.34
C THR A 432 -7.72 15.04 -7.24
N LEU A 433 -7.34 16.32 -7.31
CA LEU A 433 -5.93 16.69 -7.30
C LEU A 433 -5.29 16.48 -5.91
N GLY A 434 -6.00 16.80 -4.83
CA GLY A 434 -5.54 16.50 -3.48
C GLY A 434 -5.33 15.00 -3.22
N ALA A 435 -6.22 14.15 -3.75
CA ALA A 435 -6.08 12.69 -3.68
C ALA A 435 -4.81 12.21 -4.41
N LEU A 436 -4.54 12.73 -5.61
CA LEU A 436 -3.36 12.40 -6.40
C LEU A 436 -2.06 12.91 -5.76
N ASN A 437 -2.04 14.16 -5.26
CA ASN A 437 -0.88 14.75 -4.60
C ASN A 437 -0.45 13.97 -3.35
N ARG A 438 -1.41 13.48 -2.55
CA ARG A 438 -1.13 12.70 -1.35
C ARG A 438 -0.30 11.44 -1.64
N VAL A 439 -0.47 10.81 -2.80
CA VAL A 439 0.25 9.58 -3.15
C VAL A 439 1.76 9.79 -3.11
N TYR A 440 2.26 10.97 -3.52
CA TYR A 440 3.68 11.28 -3.49
C TYR A 440 4.22 11.45 -2.06
N LEU A 441 3.45 12.07 -1.16
CA LEU A 441 3.81 12.11 0.28
C LEU A 441 3.85 10.70 0.88
N ASN A 442 2.88 9.83 0.55
CA ASN A 442 2.86 8.45 1.04
C ASN A 442 4.12 7.65 0.65
N ILE A 443 4.77 7.98 -0.47
CA ILE A 443 6.02 7.35 -0.94
C ILE A 443 7.28 8.15 -0.57
N GLY A 444 7.17 9.16 0.29
CA GLY A 444 8.32 9.84 0.89
C GLY A 444 8.69 11.22 0.33
N LEU A 445 7.86 11.83 -0.52
CA LEU A 445 8.05 13.22 -0.91
C LEU A 445 8.09 14.14 0.32
N PHE A 446 8.99 15.12 0.32
CA PHE A 446 9.20 16.08 1.42
C PHE A 446 9.42 15.41 2.79
N SER A 447 10.23 14.35 2.78
CA SER A 447 10.58 13.57 3.97
C SER A 447 11.33 14.35 5.06
N GLU A 448 11.87 15.52 4.73
CA GLU A 448 12.51 16.46 5.66
C GLU A 448 11.54 16.91 6.76
N GLU A 449 10.31 17.23 6.39
CA GLU A 449 9.23 17.60 7.31
C GLU A 449 8.43 16.37 7.74
N TRP A 450 8.11 15.46 6.81
CA TRP A 450 7.26 14.30 7.09
C TRP A 450 7.75 13.46 8.28
N LEU A 451 9.06 13.22 8.36
CA LEU A 451 9.70 12.45 9.44
C LEU A 451 9.70 13.16 10.80
N LEU A 452 9.31 14.43 10.89
CA LEU A 452 9.12 15.12 12.17
C LEU A 452 7.80 14.74 12.84
N HIS A 453 6.83 14.23 12.07
CA HIS A 453 5.46 14.03 12.51
C HIS A 453 5.15 12.64 13.08
N PHE A 454 6.02 11.66 12.86
CA PHE A 454 5.88 10.28 13.35
C PHE A 454 7.25 9.57 13.39
N ARG A 455 7.32 8.40 14.04
CA ARG A 455 8.49 7.51 13.96
C ARG A 455 8.19 6.35 13.01
N PRO A 456 8.91 6.21 11.89
CA PRO A 456 8.59 5.19 10.91
C PRO A 456 8.84 3.77 11.44
N PHE A 457 8.05 2.80 10.95
CA PHE A 457 8.16 1.35 11.18
C PHE A 457 7.90 0.84 12.61
N ILE A 458 8.33 1.57 13.65
CA ILE A 458 8.25 1.17 15.06
C ILE A 458 7.17 1.97 15.81
N GLY A 459 6.87 3.20 15.37
CA GLY A 459 5.96 4.11 16.05
C GLY A 459 6.51 4.62 17.39
N GLY A 460 5.63 4.90 18.34
CA GLY A 460 6.00 5.37 19.69
C GLY A 460 6.25 6.87 19.79
N LEU A 461 6.06 7.59 18.68
CA LEU A 461 5.87 9.03 18.63
C LEU A 461 4.41 9.32 18.34
N LYS A 462 3.84 10.31 19.03
CA LYS A 462 2.49 10.78 18.76
C LYS A 462 2.43 11.40 17.36
N ILE A 463 1.57 10.84 16.51
CA ILE A 463 1.38 11.30 15.14
C ILE A 463 0.81 12.73 15.16
N THR A 464 1.25 13.56 14.21
CA THR A 464 0.69 14.90 13.96
C THR A 464 0.46 15.11 12.46
N PRO A 465 -0.36 16.09 12.05
CA PRO A 465 -0.63 16.33 10.64
C PRO A 465 0.58 16.86 9.88
N ILE A 466 0.83 16.35 8.67
CA ILE A 466 1.64 17.06 7.68
C ILE A 466 0.78 18.12 7.00
N LYS A 467 1.12 19.39 7.18
CA LYS A 467 0.31 20.49 6.65
C LYS A 467 0.73 20.83 5.23
N ILE A 468 -0.26 20.99 4.36
CA ILE A 468 -0.05 21.44 2.98
C ILE A 468 0.58 22.83 2.95
N SER A 469 0.18 23.74 3.84
CA SER A 469 0.79 25.07 3.96
C SER A 469 2.28 25.04 4.30
N ASP A 470 2.74 24.04 5.07
CA ASP A 470 4.17 23.86 5.35
C ASP A 470 4.89 23.31 4.11
N ALA A 471 4.28 22.38 3.38
CA ALA A 471 4.80 21.86 2.10
C ALA A 471 4.87 22.94 1.01
N GLU A 472 3.82 23.72 0.81
CA GLU A 472 3.79 24.88 -0.10
C GLU A 472 4.87 25.89 0.25
N LYS A 473 5.11 26.10 1.54
CA LYS A 473 6.13 27.04 1.98
C LYS A 473 7.53 26.47 1.77
N GLN A 474 7.79 25.21 2.11
CA GLN A 474 9.14 24.69 2.34
C GLN A 474 9.62 23.65 1.32
N SER A 475 8.76 23.14 0.44
CA SER A 475 9.13 22.12 -0.54
C SER A 475 8.90 22.59 -1.97
N VAL A 476 9.99 22.70 -2.73
CA VAL A 476 9.95 22.94 -4.17
C VAL A 476 9.50 21.67 -4.90
N TYR A 477 9.84 20.48 -4.39
CA TYR A 477 9.35 19.21 -4.94
C TYR A 477 7.84 19.05 -4.81
N TRP A 478 7.25 19.48 -3.69
CA TRP A 478 5.79 19.52 -3.51
C TRP A 478 5.13 20.44 -4.54
N GLN A 479 5.60 21.68 -4.65
CA GLN A 479 5.07 22.66 -5.62
C GLN A 479 5.13 22.13 -7.07
N ALA A 480 6.26 21.52 -7.43
CA ALA A 480 6.47 20.88 -8.72
C ALA A 480 5.55 19.67 -8.93
N THR A 481 5.23 18.92 -7.88
CA THR A 481 4.27 17.82 -7.93
C THR A 481 2.87 18.35 -8.20
N GLU A 482 2.44 19.42 -7.52
CA GLU A 482 1.12 20.02 -7.76
C GLU A 482 0.95 20.48 -9.21
N ASP A 483 1.99 21.05 -9.84
CA ASP A 483 1.96 21.45 -11.26
C ASP A 483 1.65 20.28 -12.21
N ARG A 484 2.15 19.09 -11.90
CA ARG A 484 2.05 17.89 -12.75
C ARG A 484 0.74 17.14 -12.54
N THR A 485 0.09 17.34 -11.40
CA THR A 485 -1.08 16.54 -11.02
C THR A 485 -2.31 16.80 -11.89
N ALA A 486 -2.45 18.00 -12.44
CA ALA A 486 -3.51 18.29 -13.41
C ALA A 486 -3.31 17.52 -14.72
N ASP A 487 -2.06 17.37 -15.18
CA ASP A 487 -1.71 16.51 -16.32
C ASP A 487 -1.96 15.03 -16.02
N MET A 488 -1.64 14.58 -14.79
CA MET A 488 -1.98 13.22 -14.34
C MET A 488 -3.49 12.96 -14.34
N ALA A 489 -4.32 13.95 -14.01
CA ALA A 489 -5.77 13.82 -14.10
C ALA A 489 -6.22 13.61 -15.55
N ILE A 490 -5.65 14.35 -16.51
CA ILE A 490 -5.91 14.16 -17.94
C ILE A 490 -5.42 12.78 -18.42
N PHE A 491 -4.24 12.33 -17.96
CA PHE A 491 -3.75 10.98 -18.23
C PHE A 491 -4.77 9.91 -17.84
N PHE A 492 -5.26 9.92 -16.61
CA PHE A 492 -6.24 8.94 -16.16
C PHE A 492 -7.60 9.05 -16.86
N LEU A 493 -8.04 10.26 -17.24
CA LEU A 493 -9.25 10.43 -18.05
C LEU A 493 -9.12 9.76 -19.42
N VAL A 494 -7.91 9.74 -20.01
CA VAL A 494 -7.63 9.08 -21.29
C VAL A 494 -7.43 7.58 -21.12
N THR A 495 -6.54 7.15 -20.21
CA THR A 495 -5.94 5.81 -20.23
C THR A 495 -6.59 4.80 -19.28
N ALA A 496 -7.30 5.24 -18.24
CA ALA A 496 -7.96 4.35 -17.28
C ALA A 496 -9.22 3.73 -17.90
N ARG A 497 -9.04 2.86 -18.89
CA ARG A 497 -10.11 2.20 -19.65
C ARG A 497 -10.21 0.72 -19.29
N PRO A 498 -11.41 0.12 -19.29
CA PRO A 498 -11.58 -1.30 -19.00
C PRO A 498 -10.70 -2.21 -19.86
N ASP A 499 -10.16 -3.24 -19.24
CA ASP A 499 -9.55 -4.40 -19.86
C ASP A 499 -10.60 -5.52 -19.97
N HIS A 500 -11.32 -5.58 -21.08
CA HIS A 500 -12.34 -6.61 -21.27
C HIS A 500 -11.71 -7.94 -21.66
N LEU A 501 -12.22 -9.04 -21.09
CA LEU A 501 -11.73 -10.38 -21.41
C LEU A 501 -11.85 -10.72 -22.89
N LYS A 502 -12.89 -10.21 -23.58
CA LYS A 502 -13.08 -10.42 -25.03
C LYS A 502 -11.96 -9.85 -25.90
N ASP A 503 -11.22 -8.86 -25.39
CA ASP A 503 -10.14 -8.17 -26.09
C ASP A 503 -8.78 -8.85 -25.82
N ALA A 504 -8.70 -9.75 -24.84
CA ALA A 504 -7.49 -10.48 -24.52
C ALA A 504 -7.24 -11.67 -25.49
N PRO A 505 -5.98 -12.05 -25.76
CA PRO A 505 -5.64 -13.21 -26.58
C PRO A 505 -6.29 -14.49 -26.05
N GLY A 506 -7.11 -15.15 -26.88
CA GLY A 506 -7.86 -16.35 -26.49
C GLY A 506 -9.01 -16.10 -25.50
N GLY A 507 -9.21 -14.87 -25.02
CA GLY A 507 -10.17 -14.55 -23.97
C GLY A 507 -11.64 -14.85 -24.33
N LYS A 508 -12.00 -14.75 -25.62
CA LYS A 508 -13.34 -15.11 -26.11
C LYS A 508 -13.71 -16.57 -25.83
N ALA A 509 -12.75 -17.48 -25.72
CA ALA A 509 -13.01 -18.90 -25.42
C ALA A 509 -13.54 -19.11 -23.99
N PHE A 510 -13.35 -18.15 -23.08
CA PHE A 510 -13.84 -18.19 -21.71
C PHE A 510 -15.22 -17.54 -21.54
N LEU A 511 -15.79 -16.97 -22.61
CA LEU A 511 -17.06 -16.27 -22.59
C LEU A 511 -18.18 -17.15 -23.16
N ASP A 512 -19.23 -17.32 -22.36
CA ASP A 512 -20.52 -17.74 -22.88
C ASP A 512 -21.06 -16.64 -23.84
N PRO A 513 -21.84 -16.97 -24.89
CA PRO A 513 -22.49 -15.96 -25.71
C PRO A 513 -23.34 -15.03 -24.83
N PHE A 514 -23.24 -13.72 -25.06
CA PHE A 514 -23.89 -12.72 -24.20
C PHE A 514 -25.44 -12.84 -24.20
N ASP A 515 -26.01 -13.40 -25.27
CA ASP A 515 -27.44 -13.65 -25.44
C ASP A 515 -27.87 -15.06 -25.01
N SER A 516 -26.96 -15.89 -24.50
CA SER A 516 -27.28 -17.21 -23.97
C SER A 516 -28.22 -17.10 -22.75
N ASP A 517 -29.04 -18.14 -22.55
CA ASP A 517 -29.95 -18.19 -21.39
C ASP A 517 -29.20 -18.15 -20.06
N LYS A 518 -27.97 -18.68 -20.03
CA LYS A 518 -27.09 -18.64 -18.87
C LYS A 518 -26.65 -17.22 -18.52
N VAL A 519 -26.17 -16.44 -19.49
CA VAL A 519 -25.78 -15.03 -19.24
C VAL A 519 -27.00 -14.16 -18.93
N LYS A 520 -28.13 -14.37 -19.62
CA LYS A 520 -29.41 -13.70 -19.30
C LYS A 520 -29.87 -13.99 -17.88
N ARG A 521 -29.73 -15.23 -17.40
CA ARG A 521 -30.01 -15.57 -16.00
C ARG A 521 -29.04 -14.85 -15.06
N GLY A 522 -27.76 -14.79 -15.40
CA GLY A 522 -26.74 -14.06 -14.65
C GLY A 522 -27.04 -12.57 -14.50
N GLN A 523 -27.57 -11.93 -15.55
CA GLN A 523 -28.05 -10.54 -15.52
C GLN A 523 -29.15 -10.34 -14.47
N VAL A 524 -30.14 -11.23 -14.43
CA VAL A 524 -31.22 -11.17 -13.43
C VAL A 524 -30.65 -11.33 -12.02
N VAL A 525 -29.84 -12.36 -11.80
CA VAL A 525 -29.20 -12.63 -10.49
C VAL A 525 -28.37 -11.44 -10.01
N PHE A 526 -27.59 -10.83 -10.92
CA PHE A 526 -26.80 -9.64 -10.62
C PHE A 526 -27.68 -8.44 -10.23
N GLY A 527 -28.75 -8.17 -10.99
CA GLY A 527 -29.69 -7.09 -10.71
C GLY A 527 -30.38 -7.22 -9.35
N GLU A 528 -30.74 -8.44 -8.96
CA GLU A 528 -31.47 -8.70 -7.70
C GLU A 528 -30.58 -8.69 -6.45
N ASN A 529 -29.29 -9.03 -6.59
CA ASN A 529 -28.44 -9.38 -5.45
C ASN A 529 -27.14 -8.57 -5.34
N CYS A 530 -26.63 -8.00 -6.43
CA CYS A 530 -25.28 -7.39 -6.46
C CYS A 530 -25.30 -5.91 -6.84
N ALA A 531 -26.19 -5.52 -7.76
CA ALA A 531 -26.16 -4.21 -8.40
C ALA A 531 -26.34 -3.02 -7.43
N ALA A 532 -27.03 -3.19 -6.30
CA ALA A 532 -27.23 -2.13 -5.30
C ALA A 532 -25.89 -1.59 -4.71
N CYS A 533 -24.86 -2.43 -4.66
CA CYS A 533 -23.51 -2.03 -4.23
C CYS A 533 -22.55 -1.90 -5.42
N HIS A 534 -22.72 -2.72 -6.46
CA HIS A 534 -21.79 -2.86 -7.57
C HIS A 534 -22.31 -2.27 -8.89
N SER A 535 -23.12 -1.22 -8.83
CA SER A 535 -23.55 -0.48 -10.04
C SER A 535 -23.59 1.01 -9.75
N SER A 536 -23.07 1.81 -10.69
CA SER A 536 -23.31 3.25 -10.72
C SER A 536 -24.60 3.61 -11.47
N ARG A 537 -25.21 2.64 -12.15
CA ARG A 537 -26.50 2.77 -12.84
C ARG A 537 -27.55 2.04 -12.02
N ILE A 538 -28.40 2.80 -11.34
CA ILE A 538 -29.47 2.27 -10.51
C ILE A 538 -30.82 2.88 -10.94
N PRO A 539 -31.96 2.28 -10.56
CA PRO A 539 -33.27 2.90 -10.74
C PRO A 539 -33.30 4.34 -10.23
N GLN A 540 -34.09 5.19 -10.89
CA GLN A 540 -34.27 6.56 -10.43
C GLN A 540 -34.84 6.55 -9.01
N ILE A 541 -34.19 7.28 -8.11
CA ILE A 541 -34.65 7.40 -6.73
C ILE A 541 -35.99 8.16 -6.72
N PRO A 542 -37.05 7.63 -6.08
CA PRO A 542 -38.33 8.32 -6.04
C PRO A 542 -38.21 9.71 -5.39
N ALA A 543 -38.75 10.72 -6.05
CA ALA A 543 -38.72 12.10 -5.54
C ALA A 543 -39.47 12.23 -4.20
N ASN A 544 -38.95 13.04 -3.28
CA ASN A 544 -39.51 13.28 -1.94
C ASN A 544 -39.65 12.01 -1.08
N SER A 545 -38.84 10.99 -1.34
CA SER A 545 -38.84 9.73 -0.59
C SER A 545 -38.05 9.77 0.71
N GLY A 546 -37.26 10.82 0.94
CA GLY A 546 -36.30 10.87 2.04
C GLY A 546 -34.99 10.12 1.76
N ILE A 547 -34.88 9.37 0.66
CA ILE A 547 -33.70 8.56 0.32
C ILE A 547 -32.55 9.44 -0.15
N ASP A 548 -32.86 10.47 -0.94
CA ASP A 548 -31.87 11.34 -1.59
C ASP A 548 -32.26 12.82 -1.55
N ASP A 549 -32.98 13.23 -0.50
CA ASP A 549 -33.42 14.61 -0.28
C ASP A 549 -33.11 15.11 1.13
N GLY A 550 -33.20 16.43 1.33
CA GLY A 550 -32.90 17.08 2.61
C GLY A 550 -31.48 16.76 3.09
N ILE A 551 -31.37 16.19 4.29
CA ILE A 551 -30.07 15.79 4.89
C ILE A 551 -29.39 14.64 4.13
N CYS A 552 -30.12 13.95 3.26
CA CYS A 552 -29.65 12.82 2.46
C CYS A 552 -29.45 13.17 0.99
N ALA A 553 -29.49 14.44 0.60
CA ALA A 553 -29.15 14.87 -0.75
C ALA A 553 -27.77 14.31 -1.19
N GLY A 554 -27.73 13.66 -2.36
CA GLY A 554 -26.58 12.93 -2.87
C GLY A 554 -26.21 11.66 -2.06
N GLY A 555 -27.17 11.03 -1.39
CA GLY A 555 -26.97 9.91 -0.48
C GLY A 555 -26.49 10.31 0.90
N GLY A 556 -26.42 11.61 1.19
CA GLY A 556 -25.94 12.18 2.44
C GLY A 556 -24.43 12.14 2.60
N ASN A 557 -23.95 12.87 3.60
CA ASN A 557 -22.55 12.88 4.00
C ASN A 557 -22.41 13.35 5.45
N GLY A 558 -21.22 13.21 6.03
CA GLY A 558 -20.91 13.69 7.37
C GLY A 558 -21.73 13.00 8.47
N PRO A 559 -22.19 13.72 9.51
CA PRO A 559 -22.74 13.12 10.72
C PRO A 559 -24.05 12.35 10.49
N ASN A 560 -24.78 12.67 9.42
CA ASN A 560 -26.06 12.04 9.07
C ASN A 560 -25.91 10.85 8.11
N TYR A 561 -24.69 10.54 7.67
CA TYR A 561 -24.46 9.58 6.60
C TYR A 561 -25.08 8.20 6.87
N ARG A 562 -24.98 7.69 8.11
CA ARG A 562 -25.55 6.37 8.46
C ARG A 562 -27.06 6.33 8.26
N VAL A 563 -27.79 7.38 8.63
CA VAL A 563 -29.24 7.46 8.44
C VAL A 563 -29.60 7.39 6.95
N CYS A 564 -28.84 8.10 6.11
CA CYS A 564 -29.05 8.12 4.67
C CYS A 564 -28.68 6.79 4.00
N TRP A 565 -27.60 6.16 4.46
CA TRP A 565 -27.25 4.80 4.06
C TRP A 565 -28.36 3.80 4.39
N ASP A 566 -28.91 3.83 5.60
CA ASP A 566 -29.94 2.88 6.02
C ASP A 566 -31.22 3.03 5.16
N ARG A 567 -31.63 4.26 4.82
CA ARG A 567 -32.75 4.52 3.90
C ARG A 567 -32.49 4.01 2.48
N TYR A 568 -31.30 4.29 1.95
CA TYR A 568 -30.88 3.76 0.66
C TYR A 568 -30.91 2.23 0.67
N TRP A 569 -30.32 1.62 1.69
CA TRP A 569 -30.25 0.17 1.80
C TRP A 569 -31.65 -0.46 1.87
N GLU A 570 -32.54 0.05 2.72
CA GLU A 570 -33.93 -0.42 2.81
C GLU A 570 -34.66 -0.35 1.47
N TRP A 571 -34.53 0.76 0.74
CA TRP A 571 -35.11 0.91 -0.59
C TRP A 571 -34.54 -0.10 -1.60
N THR A 572 -33.22 -0.32 -1.62
CA THR A 572 -32.60 -1.29 -2.53
C THR A 572 -33.03 -2.73 -2.27
N GLN A 573 -33.52 -3.04 -1.06
CA GLN A 573 -34.09 -4.35 -0.74
C GLN A 573 -35.55 -4.51 -1.20
N SER A 574 -36.22 -3.43 -1.60
CA SER A 574 -37.62 -3.48 -2.04
C SER A 574 -37.78 -4.25 -3.35
N LYS A 575 -38.94 -4.90 -3.50
CA LYS A 575 -39.32 -5.58 -4.75
C LYS A 575 -39.29 -4.63 -5.95
N ALA A 576 -39.80 -3.40 -5.78
CA ALA A 576 -39.85 -2.40 -6.83
C ALA A 576 -38.45 -2.01 -7.33
N PHE A 577 -37.48 -1.82 -6.42
CA PHE A 577 -36.09 -1.57 -6.81
C PHE A 577 -35.54 -2.74 -7.62
N LYS A 578 -35.67 -3.98 -7.11
CA LYS A 578 -35.10 -5.17 -7.77
C LYS A 578 -35.68 -5.40 -9.15
N GLU A 579 -37.00 -5.29 -9.31
CA GLU A 579 -37.66 -5.43 -10.61
C GLU A 579 -37.17 -4.38 -11.62
N GLU A 580 -37.04 -3.12 -11.20
CA GLU A 580 -36.53 -2.06 -12.07
C GLU A 580 -35.04 -2.21 -12.37
N MET A 581 -34.25 -2.63 -11.39
CA MET A 581 -32.84 -2.93 -11.57
C MET A 581 -32.64 -4.05 -12.58
N VAL A 582 -33.42 -5.13 -12.53
CA VAL A 582 -33.38 -6.21 -13.53
C VAL A 582 -33.71 -5.68 -14.93
N LYS A 583 -34.71 -4.81 -15.07
CA LYS A 583 -35.01 -4.17 -16.36
C LYS A 583 -33.81 -3.37 -16.89
N LEU A 584 -33.13 -2.63 -16.02
CA LEU A 584 -31.92 -1.87 -16.40
C LEU A 584 -30.78 -2.80 -16.84
N VAL A 585 -30.50 -3.87 -16.09
CA VAL A 585 -29.40 -4.81 -16.40
C VAL A 585 -29.68 -5.59 -17.69
N THR A 586 -30.94 -5.89 -17.97
CA THR A 586 -31.35 -6.65 -19.17
C THR A 586 -31.74 -5.76 -20.35
N ALA A 587 -31.63 -4.43 -20.21
CA ALA A 587 -31.97 -3.49 -21.25
C ALA A 587 -31.07 -3.68 -22.49
N ARG A 588 -31.67 -3.48 -23.66
CA ARG A 588 -30.99 -3.50 -24.96
C ARG A 588 -31.37 -2.26 -25.76
N ASP A 589 -30.46 -1.76 -26.57
CA ASP A 589 -30.80 -0.75 -27.58
C ASP A 589 -31.58 -1.36 -28.76
N GLU A 590 -31.98 -0.52 -29.71
CA GLU A 590 -32.72 -0.93 -30.92
C GLU A 590 -31.93 -1.92 -31.80
N SER A 591 -30.60 -1.96 -31.68
CA SER A 591 -29.72 -2.88 -32.39
C SER A 591 -29.47 -4.19 -31.64
N GLY A 592 -30.01 -4.33 -30.42
CA GLY A 592 -29.83 -5.50 -29.56
C GLY A 592 -28.56 -5.46 -28.71
N HIS A 593 -27.85 -4.32 -28.65
CA HIS A 593 -26.65 -4.15 -27.80
C HIS A 593 -27.05 -3.98 -26.33
N ASP A 594 -26.28 -4.60 -25.42
CA ASP A 594 -26.30 -4.25 -24.00
C ASP A 594 -26.00 -2.76 -23.77
N VAL A 595 -26.91 -2.06 -23.10
CA VAL A 595 -26.70 -0.66 -22.72
C VAL A 595 -26.36 -0.52 -21.23
N PHE A 596 -26.35 -1.62 -20.48
CA PHE A 596 -26.15 -1.56 -19.03
C PHE A 596 -24.68 -1.38 -18.66
N LEU A 597 -23.77 -2.13 -19.30
CA LEU A 597 -22.34 -2.09 -19.00
C LEU A 597 -21.67 -0.81 -19.54
N ASP A 598 -22.17 -0.27 -20.65
CA ASP A 598 -21.65 0.95 -21.26
C ASP A 598 -21.72 2.13 -20.29
N GLY A 599 -20.58 2.67 -19.85
CA GLY A 599 -20.55 3.81 -18.93
C GLY A 599 -21.07 3.52 -17.52
N ASN A 600 -21.17 2.25 -17.13
CA ASN A 600 -21.38 1.85 -15.74
C ASN A 600 -20.03 1.67 -15.05
N TYR A 601 -19.84 2.30 -13.90
CA TYR A 601 -18.62 2.17 -13.12
C TYR A 601 -18.56 0.86 -12.31
N LEU A 602 -19.66 0.09 -12.31
CA LEU A 602 -19.79 -1.20 -11.59
C LEU A 602 -19.43 -1.10 -10.09
N SER A 603 -19.74 0.06 -9.51
CA SER A 603 -19.66 0.37 -8.08
C SER A 603 -20.59 1.56 -7.81
N SER A 604 -21.27 1.54 -6.67
CA SER A 604 -22.08 2.67 -6.22
C SER A 604 -21.27 3.80 -5.60
N GLU A 605 -19.96 3.59 -5.33
CA GLU A 605 -19.04 4.54 -4.66
C GLU A 605 -19.48 5.02 -3.27
N ARG A 606 -20.61 4.50 -2.75
CA ARG A 606 -21.09 4.77 -1.40
C ARG A 606 -20.18 4.08 -0.39
N ARG A 607 -19.94 4.72 0.75
CA ARG A 607 -19.23 4.14 1.89
C ARG A 607 -20.17 3.13 2.57
N VAL A 608 -19.97 1.83 2.33
CA VAL A 608 -20.76 0.75 2.92
C VAL A 608 -20.25 0.47 4.34
N PRO A 609 -21.12 0.39 5.35
CA PRO A 609 -20.69 0.15 6.71
C PRO A 609 -20.23 -1.30 6.91
N VAL A 610 -19.15 -1.49 7.67
CA VAL A 610 -18.54 -2.82 7.86
C VAL A 610 -19.43 -3.78 8.67
N ASP A 611 -20.41 -3.28 9.43
CA ASP A 611 -21.43 -4.14 10.07
C ASP A 611 -22.33 -4.86 9.05
N LEU A 612 -22.36 -4.39 7.79
CA LEU A 612 -22.99 -5.08 6.67
C LEU A 612 -21.98 -5.93 5.88
N LEU A 613 -20.80 -5.37 5.58
CA LEU A 613 -19.80 -6.05 4.73
C LEU A 613 -19.14 -7.25 5.40
N GLN A 614 -18.95 -7.23 6.72
CA GLN A 614 -18.24 -8.27 7.49
C GLN A 614 -16.81 -8.60 6.97
N THR A 615 -16.21 -7.71 6.17
CA THR A 615 -14.79 -7.73 5.84
C THR A 615 -13.95 -7.49 7.10
N ASN A 616 -12.66 -7.81 7.04
CA ASN A 616 -11.76 -7.58 8.17
C ASN A 616 -11.82 -6.11 8.63
N ALA A 617 -12.24 -5.89 9.87
CA ALA A 617 -12.55 -4.58 10.40
C ALA A 617 -11.31 -3.68 10.54
N CYS A 618 -10.10 -4.25 10.58
CA CYS A 618 -8.88 -3.45 10.73
C CYS A 618 -8.56 -2.59 9.51
N THR A 619 -9.15 -2.91 8.35
CA THR A 619 -9.07 -2.05 7.17
C THR A 619 -9.86 -0.74 7.36
N PRO A 620 -11.20 -0.75 7.59
CA PRO A 620 -11.97 0.48 7.77
C PRO A 620 -11.77 1.20 9.11
N LEU A 621 -10.98 0.65 10.04
CA LEU A 621 -10.68 1.28 11.34
C LEU A 621 -9.35 2.05 11.37
N ALA A 622 -8.66 2.15 10.23
CA ALA A 622 -7.42 2.92 10.09
C ALA A 622 -7.59 4.37 10.57
N THR A 623 -6.54 4.94 11.18
CA THR A 623 -6.62 6.26 11.81
C THR A 623 -5.80 7.35 11.15
N ASN A 624 -4.95 7.03 10.17
CA ASN A 624 -4.10 8.05 9.56
C ASN A 624 -4.89 9.19 8.88
N GLY A 625 -6.13 8.95 8.46
CA GLY A 625 -7.02 9.95 7.82
C GLY A 625 -7.89 10.75 8.77
N LEU A 626 -7.61 10.74 10.07
CA LEU A 626 -8.47 11.38 11.08
C LEU A 626 -7.95 12.75 11.49
N ALA A 627 -8.79 13.50 12.22
CA ALA A 627 -8.41 14.80 12.77
C ALA A 627 -7.20 14.65 13.72
N GLY A 628 -6.16 15.46 13.50
CA GLY A 628 -4.90 15.44 14.25
C GLY A 628 -3.90 14.36 13.80
N ASP A 629 -4.29 13.46 12.90
CA ASP A 629 -3.41 12.43 12.35
C ASP A 629 -2.73 12.88 11.05
N ILE A 630 -1.82 12.04 10.54
CA ILE A 630 -0.88 12.43 9.48
C ILE A 630 -1.56 13.00 8.23
N TRP A 631 -2.70 12.44 7.79
CA TRP A 631 -3.41 12.86 6.58
C TRP A 631 -4.59 13.80 6.85
N ASP A 632 -4.58 14.53 7.97
CA ASP A 632 -5.66 15.46 8.34
C ASP A 632 -5.99 16.44 7.18
N ASN A 633 -5.00 17.13 6.61
CA ASN A 633 -5.23 18.04 5.49
C ASN A 633 -5.71 17.35 4.19
N PHE A 634 -5.68 16.03 4.09
CA PHE A 634 -6.03 15.25 2.89
C PHE A 634 -7.33 14.46 3.01
N THR A 635 -8.11 14.74 4.05
CA THR A 635 -9.40 14.12 4.33
C THR A 635 -10.42 15.19 4.72
N SER A 636 -11.68 15.08 4.30
CA SER A 636 -12.68 16.12 4.58
C SER A 636 -13.17 16.13 6.04
N SER A 637 -13.59 17.28 6.50
CA SER A 637 -14.37 17.43 7.74
C SER A 637 -15.65 16.59 7.71
N SER A 638 -16.27 16.44 6.54
CA SER A 638 -17.39 15.50 6.35
C SER A 638 -16.97 14.06 6.65
N TYR A 639 -15.91 13.53 6.04
CA TYR A 639 -15.40 12.18 6.30
C TYR A 639 -15.09 11.97 7.79
N LYS A 640 -14.35 12.89 8.41
CA LYS A 640 -13.98 12.83 9.84
C LYS A 640 -15.18 12.89 10.80
N SER A 641 -16.37 13.24 10.30
CA SER A 641 -17.60 13.31 11.09
C SER A 641 -18.54 12.10 10.88
N LEU A 642 -18.15 11.12 10.07
CA LEU A 642 -18.98 9.92 9.83
C LEU A 642 -19.30 9.22 11.17
N PRO A 643 -20.57 8.86 11.41
CA PRO A 643 -21.00 8.26 12.68
C PRO A 643 -20.46 6.84 12.84
N PRO A 644 -20.40 6.30 14.07
CA PRO A 644 -20.00 4.91 14.29
C PRO A 644 -20.98 3.93 13.64
N VAL A 645 -20.45 2.78 13.21
CA VAL A 645 -21.25 1.62 12.80
C VAL A 645 -21.76 0.83 14.00
N LYS A 646 -22.58 -0.21 13.75
CA LYS A 646 -23.04 -1.12 14.80
C LYS A 646 -21.88 -1.92 15.40
N GLU A 647 -22.10 -2.45 16.60
CA GLU A 647 -21.15 -3.37 17.24
C GLU A 647 -20.91 -4.60 16.35
N LEU A 648 -19.64 -4.98 16.23
CA LEU A 648 -19.16 -6.09 15.40
C LEU A 648 -18.84 -7.29 16.28
N THR A 649 -18.97 -8.49 15.72
CA THR A 649 -18.52 -9.74 16.35
C THR A 649 -17.23 -10.22 15.70
N VAL A 650 -16.14 -10.19 16.47
CA VAL A 650 -14.80 -10.68 16.09
C VAL A 650 -14.43 -11.93 16.87
N GLN A 651 -13.34 -12.61 16.52
CA GLN A 651 -12.95 -13.88 17.13
C GLN A 651 -11.58 -13.81 17.80
N HIS A 652 -11.45 -14.41 18.97
CA HIS A 652 -10.17 -14.54 19.66
C HIS A 652 -9.23 -15.46 18.86
N PRO A 653 -7.95 -15.09 18.62
CA PRO A 653 -7.10 -15.76 17.63
C PRO A 653 -6.54 -17.13 18.08
N VAL A 654 -6.86 -17.57 19.30
CA VAL A 654 -6.47 -18.89 19.86
C VAL A 654 -7.70 -19.71 20.26
N SER A 655 -8.54 -19.20 21.14
CA SER A 655 -9.77 -19.91 21.54
C SER A 655 -10.85 -19.94 20.47
N GLY A 656 -10.85 -19.01 19.51
CA GLY A 656 -11.94 -18.85 18.53
C GLY A 656 -13.23 -18.28 19.12
N ALA A 657 -13.24 -17.91 20.41
CA ALA A 657 -14.41 -17.37 21.08
C ALA A 657 -14.80 -16.00 20.50
N SER A 658 -16.11 -15.77 20.36
CA SER A 658 -16.65 -14.49 19.91
C SER A 658 -16.41 -13.38 20.94
N MET A 659 -16.02 -12.20 20.45
CA MET A 659 -15.79 -10.99 21.24
C MET A 659 -16.48 -9.80 20.55
N PRO A 660 -17.04 -8.84 21.32
CA PRO A 660 -17.60 -7.62 20.76
C PRO A 660 -16.48 -6.63 20.40
N LEU A 661 -16.65 -5.91 19.29
CA LEU A 661 -15.83 -4.77 18.89
C LEU A 661 -16.74 -3.60 18.58
N ARG A 662 -16.54 -2.46 19.26
CA ARG A 662 -17.31 -1.24 19.05
C ARG A 662 -16.46 -0.16 18.36
N PRO A 663 -16.67 0.07 17.04
CA PRO A 663 -16.03 1.18 16.33
C PRO A 663 -16.41 2.55 16.92
N LEU A 664 -15.44 3.47 16.95
CA LEU A 664 -15.61 4.81 17.51
C LEU A 664 -16.27 5.82 16.55
N GLY A 665 -16.41 5.46 15.26
CA GLY A 665 -16.81 6.39 14.21
C GLY A 665 -15.73 7.43 13.92
N LYS A 666 -16.16 8.66 13.65
CA LYS A 666 -15.32 9.78 13.23
C LYS A 666 -14.55 9.49 11.95
N GLY A 667 -15.21 8.93 10.95
CA GLY A 667 -14.59 8.45 9.70
C GLY A 667 -14.41 6.93 9.62
N ARG A 668 -14.26 6.27 10.77
CA ARG A 668 -14.03 4.83 10.84
C ARG A 668 -15.29 4.00 10.58
N GLY A 669 -15.08 2.80 10.03
CA GLY A 669 -16.09 1.74 9.94
C GLY A 669 -16.74 1.57 8.57
N TYR A 670 -16.25 2.24 7.53
CA TYR A 670 -16.85 2.17 6.20
C TYR A 670 -15.82 1.84 5.12
N LEU A 671 -16.26 1.11 4.09
CA LEU A 671 -15.49 0.85 2.87
C LEU A 671 -16.35 1.12 1.65
N ARG A 672 -15.75 1.61 0.58
CA ARG A 672 -16.36 1.60 -0.76
C ARG A 672 -16.40 0.18 -1.32
N PRO A 673 -17.43 -0.19 -2.10
CA PRO A 673 -17.36 -1.37 -2.95
C PRO A 673 -16.23 -1.19 -3.97
N PRO A 674 -15.38 -2.19 -4.21
CA PRO A 674 -14.51 -2.15 -5.38
C PRO A 674 -15.37 -2.18 -6.65
N SER A 675 -14.91 -1.47 -7.68
CA SER A 675 -15.48 -1.61 -9.02
C SER A 675 -15.27 -3.03 -9.53
N LEU A 676 -16.28 -3.60 -10.17
CA LEU A 676 -16.17 -4.90 -10.83
C LEU A 676 -15.70 -4.82 -12.29
N ILE A 677 -15.32 -3.63 -12.78
CA ILE A 677 -14.75 -3.49 -14.12
C ILE A 677 -13.48 -4.35 -14.21
N SER A 678 -13.40 -5.15 -15.27
CA SER A 678 -12.23 -6.00 -15.52
C SER A 678 -11.89 -6.93 -14.36
N LEU A 679 -12.89 -7.35 -13.58
CA LEU A 679 -12.74 -8.17 -12.37
C LEU A 679 -11.91 -9.44 -12.60
N TRP A 680 -11.99 -10.01 -13.81
CA TRP A 680 -11.22 -11.18 -14.23
C TRP A 680 -9.70 -10.96 -14.17
N SER A 681 -9.26 -9.72 -14.36
CA SER A 681 -7.83 -9.36 -14.39
C SER A 681 -7.27 -9.04 -13.00
N THR A 682 -8.12 -8.76 -12.01
CA THR A 682 -7.71 -8.24 -10.69
C THR A 682 -7.86 -9.23 -9.54
N ALA A 683 -8.22 -10.49 -9.83
CA ALA A 683 -8.21 -11.56 -8.84
C ALA A 683 -6.77 -11.80 -8.33
N PRO A 684 -6.56 -12.23 -7.06
CA PRO A 684 -7.55 -12.65 -6.06
C PRO A 684 -8.42 -11.53 -5.47
N PHE A 685 -9.41 -11.88 -4.64
CA PHE A 685 -10.41 -10.93 -4.13
C PHE A 685 -10.27 -10.57 -2.66
N LEU A 686 -11.13 -9.64 -2.23
CA LEU A 686 -11.09 -8.85 -1.00
C LEU A 686 -9.96 -7.81 -0.97
N SER A 687 -10.01 -6.94 0.04
CA SER A 687 -9.09 -5.80 0.14
C SER A 687 -7.61 -6.21 0.25
N ASN A 688 -7.30 -7.47 0.53
CA ASN A 688 -5.98 -8.01 0.83
C ASN A 688 -5.63 -9.26 0.00
N ASN A 689 -6.30 -9.52 -1.14
CA ASN A 689 -6.10 -10.72 -1.97
C ASN A 689 -6.27 -12.06 -1.24
N SER A 690 -7.00 -12.10 -0.11
CA SER A 690 -7.05 -13.29 0.74
C SER A 690 -8.06 -14.37 0.29
N VAL A 691 -8.96 -14.06 -0.65
CA VAL A 691 -9.91 -15.04 -1.23
C VAL A 691 -9.45 -15.38 -2.64
N GLY A 692 -9.18 -16.66 -2.89
CA GLY A 692 -8.53 -17.16 -4.10
C GLY A 692 -7.02 -17.20 -4.03
N HIS A 693 -6.41 -16.74 -2.93
CA HIS A 693 -5.01 -17.01 -2.60
C HIS A 693 -4.93 -18.27 -1.75
N GLU A 694 -4.14 -19.24 -2.21
CA GLU A 694 -3.81 -20.44 -1.48
C GLU A 694 -2.35 -20.33 -1.01
N ASP A 695 -2.15 -20.60 0.27
CA ASP A 695 -0.82 -20.73 0.87
C ASP A 695 -0.32 -22.13 0.55
N ASP A 696 -0.11 -22.38 -0.73
CA ASP A 696 0.22 -23.71 -1.19
C ASP A 696 1.69 -23.99 -0.88
N ALA A 697 1.87 -24.98 -0.01
CA ALA A 697 3.15 -25.62 0.22
C ALA A 697 3.80 -26.09 -1.08
N SER A 698 3.07 -26.22 -2.20
CA SER A 698 3.61 -26.51 -3.54
C SER A 698 4.40 -25.36 -4.16
N TYR A 699 3.91 -24.12 -4.13
CA TYR A 699 4.65 -22.94 -4.61
C TYR A 699 5.84 -22.64 -3.70
N TYR A 700 5.67 -22.84 -2.39
CA TYR A 700 6.79 -22.82 -1.45
C TYR A 700 7.69 -24.08 -1.52
N SER A 701 7.23 -25.19 -2.08
CA SER A 701 8.10 -26.32 -2.43
C SER A 701 8.90 -26.05 -3.70
N ASN A 702 8.38 -25.20 -4.60
CA ASN A 702 9.15 -24.65 -5.72
C ASN A 702 10.13 -23.56 -5.29
N TYR A 703 9.96 -22.97 -4.09
CA TYR A 703 11.06 -22.28 -3.37
C TYR A 703 12.26 -23.23 -3.18
N ARG A 704 12.09 -24.57 -3.25
CA ARG A 704 13.19 -25.56 -3.21
C ARG A 704 13.78 -25.95 -4.57
N ALA A 705 13.09 -25.74 -5.70
CA ALA A 705 13.43 -26.46 -6.93
C ALA A 705 14.64 -25.88 -7.70
N PRO A 706 14.75 -24.58 -7.99
CA PRO A 706 15.82 -24.10 -8.87
C PRO A 706 17.12 -23.80 -8.12
N ALA A 707 17.06 -23.56 -6.80
CA ALA A 707 18.26 -23.31 -5.98
C ALA A 707 19.00 -24.59 -5.55
N SER A 708 18.41 -25.77 -5.77
CA SER A 708 18.97 -27.05 -5.31
C SER A 708 19.40 -27.99 -6.42
N GLN A 709 19.25 -27.56 -7.68
CA GLN A 709 19.98 -28.13 -8.80
C GLN A 709 21.38 -27.50 -8.82
N ASP A 710 22.35 -28.23 -8.29
CA ASP A 710 23.78 -28.04 -8.59
C ASP A 710 24.04 -28.47 -10.04
N THR A 711 23.31 -27.87 -10.97
CA THR A 711 23.57 -27.96 -12.39
C THR A 711 24.17 -26.60 -12.73
N GLY A 712 25.31 -26.57 -13.42
CA GLY A 712 25.92 -25.34 -13.92
C GLY A 712 25.09 -24.61 -14.99
N ASN A 713 23.76 -24.66 -14.89
CA ASN A 713 22.74 -24.05 -15.73
C ASN A 713 21.79 -23.26 -14.83
N ASP A 714 21.76 -21.93 -14.96
CA ASP A 714 20.61 -21.16 -15.47
C ASP A 714 19.16 -21.68 -15.21
N ASP A 715 18.84 -22.38 -14.11
CA ASP A 715 17.52 -22.99 -13.86
C ASP A 715 16.41 -21.95 -13.56
N TYR A 716 16.80 -20.69 -13.24
CA TYR A 716 15.89 -19.54 -13.22
C TYR A 716 15.76 -18.82 -14.57
N SER A 717 16.58 -19.17 -15.58
CA SER A 717 16.52 -18.55 -16.92
C SER A 717 15.37 -19.08 -17.78
N SER A 718 14.77 -20.21 -17.42
CA SER A 718 13.57 -20.77 -18.05
C SER A 718 12.30 -20.18 -17.42
N ALA A 719 12.25 -18.85 -17.24
CA ALA A 719 11.05 -18.16 -16.79
C ALA A 719 9.86 -18.61 -17.63
N GLU A 720 8.78 -19.03 -16.95
CA GLU A 720 7.57 -19.49 -17.62
C GLU A 720 7.02 -18.36 -18.52
N ARG A 721 6.54 -18.75 -19.70
CA ARG A 721 6.17 -17.83 -20.79
C ARG A 721 4.67 -17.85 -21.00
N CYS A 722 4.14 -16.81 -21.64
CA CYS A 722 2.76 -16.78 -22.11
C CYS A 722 2.67 -17.22 -23.59
N PRO A 723 1.73 -18.11 -23.95
CA PRO A 723 0.84 -18.87 -23.06
C PRO A 723 1.61 -19.91 -22.22
N ALA A 724 1.16 -20.12 -20.99
CA ALA A 724 1.80 -21.03 -20.04
C ALA A 724 1.59 -22.50 -20.44
N ALA A 725 2.50 -23.38 -20.00
CA ALA A 725 2.32 -24.83 -20.15
C ALA A 725 1.22 -25.39 -19.21
N SER A 726 0.96 -24.69 -18.11
CA SER A 726 -0.11 -24.98 -17.15
C SER A 726 -0.80 -23.68 -16.72
N ASP A 727 -2.11 -23.74 -16.60
CA ASP A 727 -2.94 -22.62 -16.10
C ASP A 727 -2.93 -22.55 -14.56
N ASP A 728 -2.25 -23.49 -13.88
CA ASP A 728 -2.30 -23.63 -12.42
C ASP A 728 -1.31 -22.71 -11.68
N ASP A 729 -0.32 -22.09 -12.35
CA ASP A 729 0.52 -21.07 -11.70
C ASP A 729 -0.28 -19.76 -11.58
N PRO A 730 -0.67 -19.33 -10.35
CA PRO A 730 -1.47 -18.12 -10.18
C PRO A 730 -0.64 -16.83 -10.29
N TYR A 731 0.69 -16.91 -10.43
CA TYR A 731 1.60 -15.77 -10.46
C TYR A 731 2.14 -15.44 -11.86
N LEU A 732 1.63 -16.13 -12.87
CA LEU A 732 1.84 -15.76 -14.26
C LEU A 732 0.78 -14.78 -14.77
N PRO A 733 1.18 -13.79 -15.59
CA PRO A 733 0.25 -12.79 -16.13
C PRO A 733 -0.55 -13.26 -17.35
N CYS A 734 -0.46 -14.54 -17.74
CA CYS A 734 -1.15 -15.07 -18.91
C CYS A 734 -2.67 -15.11 -18.71
N VAL A 735 -3.43 -15.00 -19.81
CA VAL A 735 -4.91 -14.92 -19.76
C VAL A 735 -5.52 -16.13 -19.06
N ALA A 736 -5.07 -17.35 -19.38
CA ALA A 736 -5.63 -18.57 -18.80
C ALA A 736 -5.33 -18.71 -17.29
N ASN A 737 -4.11 -18.37 -16.86
CA ASN A 737 -3.73 -18.31 -15.44
C ASN A 737 -4.58 -17.29 -14.66
N ARG A 738 -4.77 -16.08 -15.20
CA ARG A 738 -5.67 -15.06 -14.60
C ARG A 738 -7.10 -15.60 -14.48
N MET A 739 -7.61 -16.27 -15.51
CA MET A 739 -8.94 -16.87 -15.49
C MET A 739 -9.07 -17.98 -14.44
N LYS A 740 -8.03 -18.80 -14.24
CA LYS A 740 -8.00 -19.81 -13.17
C LYS A 740 -8.11 -19.16 -11.78
N VAL A 741 -7.35 -18.08 -11.55
CA VAL A 741 -7.40 -17.33 -10.28
C VAL A 741 -8.76 -16.65 -10.11
N PHE A 742 -9.32 -16.06 -11.16
CA PHE A 742 -10.66 -15.49 -11.15
C PHE A 742 -11.71 -16.54 -10.77
N ASP A 743 -11.74 -17.69 -11.47
CA ASP A 743 -12.74 -18.73 -11.25
C ASP A 743 -12.64 -19.28 -9.82
N ARG A 744 -11.42 -19.51 -9.29
CA ARG A 744 -11.22 -19.90 -7.88
C ARG A 744 -11.73 -18.82 -6.92
N SER A 745 -11.35 -17.57 -7.15
CA SER A 745 -11.68 -16.44 -6.26
C SER A 745 -13.19 -16.19 -6.21
N ILE A 746 -13.87 -16.19 -7.35
CA ILE A 746 -15.31 -15.92 -7.41
C ILE A 746 -16.13 -17.07 -6.82
N ARG A 747 -15.71 -18.32 -7.04
CA ARG A 747 -16.35 -19.50 -6.43
C ARG A 747 -16.21 -19.47 -4.91
N GLN A 748 -15.01 -19.18 -4.40
CA GLN A 748 -14.81 -19.01 -2.96
C GLN A 748 -15.57 -17.81 -2.39
N MET A 749 -15.74 -16.72 -3.15
CA MET A 749 -16.60 -15.61 -2.72
C MET A 749 -18.07 -16.06 -2.56
N LEU A 750 -18.61 -16.80 -3.51
CA LEU A 750 -20.00 -17.31 -3.51
C LEU A 750 -20.19 -18.57 -2.63
N ASN A 751 -19.13 -19.27 -2.26
CA ASN A 751 -19.14 -20.45 -1.39
C ASN A 751 -18.12 -20.29 -0.24
N PRO A 752 -18.47 -19.60 0.85
CA PRO A 752 -17.54 -19.35 1.96
C PRO A 752 -16.95 -20.62 2.61
N SER A 753 -17.64 -21.76 2.49
CA SER A 753 -17.15 -23.07 2.96
C SER A 753 -15.93 -23.60 2.20
N GLU A 754 -15.68 -23.10 0.98
CA GLU A 754 -14.53 -23.48 0.15
C GLU A 754 -13.30 -22.59 0.42
N ARG A 755 -13.43 -21.55 1.25
CA ARG A 755 -12.34 -20.65 1.57
C ARG A 755 -11.31 -21.32 2.48
N ARG A 756 -10.08 -20.80 2.44
CA ARG A 756 -9.05 -21.11 3.43
C ARG A 756 -9.55 -20.83 4.85
N VAL A 757 -9.40 -21.80 5.74
CA VAL A 757 -9.78 -21.72 7.16
C VAL A 757 -8.56 -21.92 8.08
N ASP A 758 -8.62 -21.31 9.27
CA ASP A 758 -7.63 -21.51 10.32
C ASP A 758 -7.71 -22.93 10.89
N LYS A 759 -6.56 -23.53 11.15
CA LYS A 759 -6.46 -24.88 11.76
C LYS A 759 -5.94 -24.86 13.20
N HIS A 760 -5.74 -23.67 13.78
CA HIS A 760 -5.07 -23.49 15.07
C HIS A 760 -5.96 -22.87 16.14
N THR A 761 -7.21 -22.50 15.83
CA THR A 761 -8.18 -22.09 16.83
C THR A 761 -8.88 -23.29 17.48
N GLN A 762 -9.21 -23.17 18.77
CA GLN A 762 -9.94 -24.22 19.50
C GLN A 762 -11.37 -24.37 18.99
N ILE A 763 -12.04 -23.24 18.74
CA ILE A 763 -13.32 -23.15 18.05
C ILE A 763 -13.04 -22.68 16.62
N PRO A 764 -13.59 -23.34 15.58
CA PRO A 764 -13.43 -22.89 14.20
C PRO A 764 -13.90 -21.44 14.01
N VAL A 765 -13.12 -20.65 13.29
CA VAL A 765 -13.44 -19.27 12.92
C VAL A 765 -13.81 -19.18 11.43
N PRO A 766 -14.59 -18.18 10.98
CA PRO A 766 -15.09 -18.09 9.60
C PRO A 766 -14.03 -17.55 8.62
N GLY A 767 -12.87 -18.21 8.56
CA GLY A 767 -11.73 -17.80 7.76
C GLY A 767 -10.41 -18.21 8.39
N TYR A 768 -9.31 -17.55 8.02
CA TYR A 768 -7.98 -17.79 8.60
C TYR A 768 -7.37 -16.56 9.27
N VAL A 769 -6.37 -16.81 10.14
CA VAL A 769 -5.58 -15.78 10.84
C VAL A 769 -4.16 -15.76 10.27
N TYR A 770 -3.57 -14.58 10.12
CA TYR A 770 -2.13 -14.46 9.78
C TYR A 770 -1.25 -14.98 10.92
N ARG A 771 -0.38 -15.94 10.60
CA ARG A 771 0.43 -16.67 11.57
C ARG A 771 1.87 -16.81 11.10
N THR A 772 2.81 -16.84 12.04
CA THR A 772 4.22 -17.12 11.75
C THR A 772 4.40 -18.51 11.15
N THR A 773 5.22 -18.63 10.12
CA THR A 773 5.51 -19.93 9.45
C THR A 773 6.68 -20.68 10.06
N ALA A 774 7.49 -19.99 10.88
CA ALA A 774 8.62 -20.50 11.64
C ALA A 774 8.75 -19.76 12.99
N PRO A 775 9.51 -20.28 13.97
CA PRO A 775 9.90 -19.51 15.14
C PRO A 775 10.66 -18.24 14.73
N ALA A 776 10.30 -17.11 15.33
CA ALA A 776 10.87 -15.82 14.96
C ALA A 776 11.05 -14.88 16.15
N CYS A 777 12.05 -14.01 16.09
CA CYS A 777 12.26 -12.94 17.06
C CYS A 777 11.98 -11.57 16.46
N LEU A 778 11.50 -10.66 17.31
CA LEU A 778 11.59 -9.24 17.03
C LEU A 778 13.03 -8.80 17.27
N MET A 779 13.75 -8.51 16.18
CA MET A 779 15.18 -8.18 16.20
C MET A 779 15.41 -6.74 15.78
N VAL A 780 16.16 -5.98 16.59
CA VAL A 780 16.69 -4.66 16.24
C VAL A 780 18.20 -4.69 16.50
N PRO A 781 19.06 -4.70 15.47
CA PRO A 781 20.50 -4.76 15.66
C PRO A 781 21.03 -3.57 16.46
N GLY A 782 22.06 -3.77 17.28
CA GLY A 782 22.62 -2.73 18.16
C GLY A 782 22.99 -1.41 17.45
N GLY A 783 23.42 -1.47 16.18
CA GLY A 783 23.71 -0.28 15.38
C GLY A 783 22.51 0.65 15.13
N TYR A 784 21.29 0.13 15.26
CA TYR A 784 20.02 0.83 15.08
C TYR A 784 19.40 1.32 16.39
N MET A 785 20.00 0.98 17.53
CA MET A 785 19.55 1.45 18.84
C MET A 785 19.89 2.93 19.03
N PRO A 786 19.07 3.71 19.76
CA PRO A 786 19.40 5.10 20.12
C PRO A 786 20.82 5.25 20.68
N SER A 787 21.50 6.35 20.36
CA SER A 787 22.92 6.55 20.71
C SER A 787 23.21 6.51 22.22
N TRP A 788 22.22 6.81 23.06
CA TRP A 788 22.36 6.69 24.52
C TRP A 788 22.28 5.23 24.97
N GLU A 789 21.43 4.40 24.34
CA GLU A 789 21.31 2.96 24.60
C GLU A 789 22.57 2.22 24.15
N GLN A 790 23.13 2.58 22.99
CA GLN A 790 24.40 2.00 22.51
C GLN A 790 25.55 2.16 23.52
N ARG A 791 25.56 3.23 24.33
CA ARG A 791 26.61 3.49 25.34
C ARG A 791 26.45 2.67 26.62
N VAL A 792 25.22 2.23 26.92
CA VAL A 792 24.88 1.49 28.14
C VAL A 792 24.46 0.04 27.83
N SER A 793 24.58 -0.38 26.58
CA SER A 793 24.08 -1.65 26.06
C SER A 793 24.66 -2.86 26.81
N GLY A 794 25.93 -2.84 27.18
CA GLY A 794 26.54 -3.89 28.01
C GLY A 794 25.90 -4.02 29.40
N SER A 795 25.51 -2.90 30.01
CA SER A 795 24.76 -2.90 31.28
C SER A 795 23.32 -3.34 31.09
N LEU A 796 22.68 -2.99 29.98
CA LEU A 796 21.33 -3.44 29.63
C LEU A 796 21.28 -4.95 29.35
N HIS A 797 22.26 -5.49 28.63
CA HIS A 797 22.42 -6.94 28.43
C HIS A 797 22.62 -7.67 29.75
N TRP A 798 23.44 -7.15 30.66
CA TRP A 798 23.61 -7.75 31.98
C TRP A 798 22.29 -7.78 32.79
N LEU A 799 21.45 -6.75 32.70
CA LEU A 799 20.16 -6.67 33.40
C LEU A 799 19.06 -7.52 32.75
N ALA A 800 19.06 -7.63 31.42
CA ALA A 800 18.01 -8.29 30.65
C ALA A 800 18.61 -9.05 29.45
N PRO A 801 19.39 -10.13 29.69
CA PRO A 801 20.00 -10.90 28.61
C PRO A 801 18.97 -11.65 27.75
N TRP A 802 17.73 -11.74 28.23
CA TRP A 802 16.58 -12.30 27.51
C TRP A 802 15.95 -11.31 26.51
N ALA A 803 16.33 -10.04 26.53
CA ALA A 803 15.78 -8.99 25.67
C ALA A 803 16.82 -8.25 24.86
N ILE A 804 18.05 -8.18 25.36
CA ILE A 804 19.17 -7.46 24.74
C ILE A 804 20.25 -8.48 24.41
N ASP A 805 20.72 -8.49 23.16
CA ASP A 805 21.82 -9.36 22.72
C ASP A 805 23.20 -8.87 23.17
N GLU A 806 24.23 -9.70 23.02
CA GLU A 806 25.62 -9.37 23.42
C GLU A 806 26.21 -8.15 22.67
N ARG A 807 25.64 -7.81 21.51
CA ARG A 807 26.04 -6.67 20.68
C ARG A 807 25.21 -5.42 20.98
N GLY A 808 24.32 -5.50 21.97
CA GLY A 808 23.48 -4.39 22.41
C GLY A 808 22.20 -4.17 21.60
N GLY A 809 21.82 -5.08 20.71
CA GLY A 809 20.55 -5.06 19.98
C GLY A 809 19.38 -5.61 20.78
N ILE A 810 18.14 -5.33 20.35
CA ILE A 810 16.93 -5.96 20.89
C ILE A 810 16.73 -7.32 20.22
N ALA A 811 16.48 -8.34 21.02
CA ALA A 811 16.11 -9.68 20.57
C ALA A 811 14.98 -10.22 21.46
N LEU A 812 13.74 -9.92 21.12
CA LEU A 812 12.56 -10.40 21.86
C LEU A 812 11.97 -11.65 21.19
N GLY A 813 11.98 -12.76 21.91
CA GLY A 813 11.44 -14.03 21.44
C GLY A 813 12.22 -15.24 21.98
N PRO A 814 12.15 -16.40 21.30
CA PRO A 814 11.39 -16.61 20.06
C PRO A 814 9.88 -16.66 20.28
N LEU A 815 9.14 -16.00 19.38
CA LEU A 815 7.73 -16.29 19.17
C LEU A 815 7.63 -17.62 18.43
N PRO A 816 6.77 -18.56 18.87
CA PRO A 816 6.70 -19.88 18.27
C PRO A 816 6.12 -19.83 16.85
N LYS A 817 6.30 -20.92 16.09
CA LYS A 817 5.55 -21.16 14.86
C LYS A 817 4.04 -21.09 15.15
N ASN A 818 3.26 -20.63 14.18
CA ASN A 818 1.81 -20.44 14.25
C ASN A 818 1.33 -19.32 15.20
N PHE A 819 2.24 -18.48 15.72
CA PHE A 819 1.89 -17.32 16.54
C PHE A 819 1.05 -16.32 15.72
N PRO A 820 -0.10 -15.83 16.24
CA PRO A 820 -0.96 -14.90 15.50
C PRO A 820 -0.29 -13.52 15.38
N ILE A 821 0.21 -13.19 14.19
CA ILE A 821 1.04 -11.99 13.95
C ILE A 821 0.32 -10.72 14.38
N ASN A 822 -0.95 -10.61 14.00
CA ASN A 822 -1.77 -9.43 14.28
C ASN A 822 -2.05 -9.21 15.77
N ALA A 823 -1.90 -10.22 16.63
CA ALA A 823 -1.99 -10.00 18.07
C ALA A 823 -0.88 -9.06 18.54
N LEU A 824 0.34 -9.20 18.00
CA LEU A 824 1.45 -8.32 18.33
C LEU A 824 1.38 -7.00 17.56
N THR A 825 1.20 -7.03 16.24
CA THR A 825 1.28 -5.82 15.40
C THR A 825 0.12 -4.85 15.60
N ASN A 826 -1.05 -5.34 16.04
CA ASN A 826 -2.18 -4.45 16.35
C ASN A 826 -2.12 -3.88 17.79
N THR A 827 -1.01 -4.10 18.52
CA THR A 827 -0.87 -3.62 19.90
C THR A 827 -0.80 -2.09 19.93
N LYS A 828 -1.77 -1.47 20.59
CA LYS A 828 -1.86 -0.01 20.69
C LYS A 828 -0.89 0.52 21.75
N LEU A 829 0.24 1.07 21.32
CA LEU A 829 1.24 1.62 22.25
C LEU A 829 0.87 3.03 22.75
N LEU A 830 0.26 3.85 21.89
CA LEU A 830 -0.16 5.21 22.22
C LEU A 830 -1.67 5.39 22.04
N PRO A 831 -2.32 6.23 22.88
CA PRO A 831 -3.74 6.53 22.69
C PRO A 831 -3.94 7.32 21.39
N ASP A 832 -5.08 7.10 20.72
CA ASP A 832 -5.45 7.92 19.56
C ASP A 832 -5.84 9.33 20.03
N HIS A 833 -5.74 10.35 19.15
CA HIS A 833 -6.10 11.73 19.50
C HIS A 833 -7.52 11.89 20.01
N ASP A 834 -8.41 11.04 19.53
CA ASP A 834 -9.84 11.11 19.72
C ASP A 834 -10.36 10.10 20.77
N GLU A 835 -9.45 9.39 21.45
CA GLU A 835 -9.75 8.41 22.50
C GLU A 835 -10.07 9.10 23.84
N PRO A 836 -11.23 8.80 24.47
CA PRO A 836 -11.58 9.33 25.77
C PRO A 836 -10.74 8.68 26.88
N GLY A 837 -10.18 9.50 27.78
CA GLY A 837 -9.54 8.99 29.01
C GLY A 837 -8.17 8.35 28.78
N GLN A 838 -7.22 9.10 28.19
CA GLN A 838 -5.83 8.66 27.92
C GLN A 838 -5.13 7.98 29.10
N VAL A 839 -5.45 8.35 30.35
CA VAL A 839 -4.93 7.70 31.56
C VAL A 839 -5.31 6.21 31.63
N GLY A 840 -6.53 5.87 31.21
CA GLY A 840 -7.01 4.48 31.15
C GLY A 840 -6.21 3.63 30.17
N HIS A 841 -5.75 4.21 29.05
CA HIS A 841 -4.89 3.54 28.09
C HIS A 841 -3.56 3.12 28.71
N TYR A 842 -2.85 4.05 29.33
CA TYR A 842 -1.58 3.76 30.00
C TYR A 842 -1.75 2.80 31.18
N TRP A 843 -2.88 2.84 31.88
CA TRP A 843 -3.20 1.88 32.93
C TRP A 843 -3.38 0.45 32.40
N ARG A 844 -4.01 0.27 31.22
CA ARG A 844 -4.10 -1.05 30.54
C ARG A 844 -2.71 -1.57 30.18
N LEU A 845 -1.86 -0.72 29.59
CA LEU A 845 -0.47 -1.07 29.29
C LEU A 845 0.31 -1.48 30.55
N ALA A 846 0.23 -0.68 31.62
CA ALA A 846 0.89 -0.97 32.88
C ALA A 846 0.43 -2.31 33.49
N LYS A 847 -0.86 -2.65 33.36
CA LYS A 847 -1.40 -3.94 33.80
C LYS A 847 -0.94 -5.13 32.96
N ALA A 848 -0.72 -4.94 31.66
CA ALA A 848 -0.25 -5.99 30.77
C ALA A 848 1.26 -6.22 30.87
N LEU A 849 2.04 -5.20 31.26
CA LEU A 849 3.50 -5.24 31.29
C LEU A 849 4.10 -6.44 32.05
N PRO A 850 3.62 -6.83 33.25
CA PRO A 850 4.13 -8.03 33.94
C PRO A 850 3.95 -9.31 33.13
N THR A 851 2.81 -9.46 32.43
CA THR A 851 2.54 -10.60 31.57
C THR A 851 3.47 -10.63 30.37
N LEU A 852 3.63 -9.50 29.69
CA LEU A 852 4.55 -9.36 28.54
C LEU A 852 5.99 -9.69 28.96
N ALA A 853 6.47 -9.08 30.04
CA ALA A 853 7.83 -9.31 30.55
C ALA A 853 8.04 -10.77 31.00
N SER A 854 7.05 -11.38 31.67
CA SER A 854 7.08 -12.79 32.07
C SER A 854 7.17 -13.71 30.85
N ALA A 855 6.39 -13.44 29.80
CA ALA A 855 6.39 -14.22 28.56
C ALA A 855 7.75 -14.17 27.87
N PHE A 856 8.26 -12.98 27.56
CA PHE A 856 9.55 -12.84 26.87
C PHE A 856 10.73 -13.33 27.71
N LYS A 857 10.70 -13.12 29.03
CA LYS A 857 11.74 -13.68 29.93
C LYS A 857 11.73 -15.21 29.92
N LYS A 858 10.55 -15.86 29.86
CA LYS A 858 10.45 -17.33 29.71
C LYS A 858 10.96 -17.81 28.34
N MET A 859 10.78 -17.04 27.27
CA MET A 859 11.29 -17.36 25.93
C MET A 859 12.82 -17.23 25.85
N GLY A 860 13.40 -16.27 26.59
CA GLY A 860 14.83 -16.24 26.89
C GLY A 860 15.74 -15.57 25.86
N GLY A 861 15.21 -14.93 24.81
CA GLY A 861 16.00 -14.13 23.85
C GLY A 861 16.87 -14.95 22.90
N LYS A 862 16.54 -16.25 22.75
CA LYS A 862 17.26 -17.22 21.93
C LYS A 862 16.92 -17.05 20.44
N CYS A 863 17.73 -16.26 19.74
CA CYS A 863 17.35 -15.68 18.44
C CYS A 863 18.32 -15.97 17.30
N SER A 864 19.42 -16.70 17.54
CA SER A 864 20.30 -17.16 16.46
C SER A 864 19.63 -18.30 15.65
N PRO A 865 20.01 -18.52 14.38
CA PRO A 865 19.45 -19.60 13.57
C PRO A 865 19.52 -20.98 14.22
N VAL A 866 20.62 -21.30 14.92
CA VAL A 866 20.81 -22.58 15.63
C VAL A 866 19.85 -22.69 16.81
N GLU A 867 19.67 -21.60 17.57
CA GLU A 867 18.75 -21.57 18.70
C GLU A 867 17.28 -21.63 18.29
N LEU A 868 16.91 -20.96 17.19
CA LEU A 868 15.55 -21.01 16.65
C LEU A 868 15.20 -22.43 16.14
N ALA A 869 16.19 -23.18 15.67
CA ALA A 869 16.04 -24.57 15.24
C ALA A 869 16.01 -25.58 16.40
N ASP A 870 16.44 -25.19 17.61
CA ASP A 870 16.48 -26.08 18.78
C ASP A 870 15.07 -26.46 19.27
N PRO A 871 14.71 -27.77 19.29
CA PRO A 871 13.39 -28.23 19.71
C PRO A 871 13.01 -27.82 21.13
N GLN A 872 13.99 -27.76 22.05
CA GLN A 872 13.72 -27.35 23.43
C GLN A 872 13.36 -25.86 23.51
N THR A 873 14.05 -25.02 22.75
CA THR A 873 13.75 -23.59 22.64
C THR A 873 12.36 -23.34 22.04
N GLN A 874 11.96 -24.11 21.03
CA GLN A 874 10.60 -24.06 20.48
C GLN A 874 9.54 -24.47 21.51
N ALA A 875 9.74 -25.60 22.20
CA ALA A 875 8.82 -26.07 23.24
C ALA A 875 8.68 -25.08 24.40
N ASN A 876 9.79 -24.46 24.82
CA ASN A 876 9.80 -23.41 25.85
C ASN A 876 9.01 -22.18 25.40
N SER A 877 9.11 -21.80 24.12
CA SER A 877 8.41 -20.66 23.55
C SER A 877 6.90 -20.89 23.49
N GLU A 878 6.49 -22.10 23.05
CA GLU A 878 5.08 -22.51 23.09
C GLU A 878 4.52 -22.52 24.52
N ALA A 879 5.28 -23.08 25.47
CA ALA A 879 4.90 -23.04 26.88
C ALA A 879 4.83 -21.61 27.43
N ALA A 880 5.78 -20.74 27.06
CA ALA A 880 5.77 -19.34 27.46
C ALA A 880 4.50 -18.61 26.99
N VAL A 881 4.10 -18.79 25.72
CA VAL A 881 2.86 -18.20 25.18
C VAL A 881 1.64 -18.72 25.93
N ARG A 882 1.51 -20.04 26.11
CA ARG A 882 0.36 -20.65 26.78
C ARG A 882 0.27 -20.30 28.26
N ASP A 883 1.36 -20.46 29.00
CA ASP A 883 1.36 -20.42 30.47
C ASP A 883 1.27 -19.00 31.03
N THR A 884 1.59 -17.98 30.22
CA THR A 884 1.55 -16.57 30.65
C THR A 884 0.29 -15.85 30.22
N GLY A 885 -0.46 -16.38 29.25
CA GLY A 885 -1.58 -15.65 28.63
C GLY A 885 -1.12 -14.49 27.77
N LEU A 886 0.04 -14.60 27.11
CA LEU A 886 0.61 -13.55 26.26
C LEU A 886 -0.39 -13.04 25.22
N VAL A 887 -1.05 -13.97 24.50
CA VAL A 887 -2.00 -13.60 23.45
C VAL A 887 -3.20 -12.84 24.04
N ASP A 888 -3.75 -13.28 25.17
CA ASP A 888 -4.89 -12.60 25.81
C ASP A 888 -4.51 -11.17 26.24
N ALA A 889 -3.31 -10.99 26.77
CA ALA A 889 -2.79 -9.67 27.13
C ALA A 889 -2.66 -8.76 25.90
N LEU A 890 -2.14 -9.29 24.79
CA LEU A 890 -2.02 -8.57 23.52
C LEU A 890 -3.39 -8.22 22.92
N VAL A 891 -4.33 -9.16 22.95
CA VAL A 891 -5.72 -8.92 22.52
C VAL A 891 -6.37 -7.80 23.33
N GLY A 892 -6.15 -7.76 24.65
CA GLY A 892 -6.63 -6.69 25.52
C GLY A 892 -6.01 -5.31 25.27
N LEU A 893 -4.86 -5.26 24.57
CA LEU A 893 -4.19 -4.04 24.13
C LEU A 893 -4.43 -3.70 22.65
N SER A 894 -5.14 -4.56 21.93
CA SER A 894 -5.29 -4.45 20.48
C SER A 894 -6.13 -3.24 20.09
N LYS A 895 -5.63 -2.47 19.11
CA LYS A 895 -6.40 -1.40 18.46
C LYS A 895 -7.54 -1.95 17.61
N CYS A 896 -7.34 -3.12 17.02
CA CYS A 896 -8.34 -3.85 16.25
C CYS A 896 -8.19 -5.37 16.47
N PRO A 897 -9.06 -5.98 17.28
CA PRO A 897 -9.01 -7.41 17.57
C PRO A 897 -9.74 -8.28 16.52
N ASP A 898 -9.85 -7.82 15.26
CA ASP A 898 -10.36 -8.65 14.16
C ASP A 898 -9.21 -9.34 13.43
N TYR A 899 -8.98 -10.60 13.77
CA TYR A 899 -7.87 -11.39 13.26
C TYR A 899 -8.21 -12.24 12.04
N VAL A 900 -9.49 -12.33 11.66
CA VAL A 900 -9.94 -13.15 10.51
C VAL A 900 -9.82 -12.31 9.24
N VAL A 901 -8.97 -12.74 8.31
CA VAL A 901 -8.53 -11.86 7.21
C VAL A 901 -9.34 -12.02 5.91
N ASN A 902 -10.08 -13.11 5.75
CA ASN A 902 -10.80 -13.47 4.52
C ASN A 902 -12.32 -13.68 4.69
N ARG A 903 -12.92 -13.11 5.75
CA ARG A 903 -14.35 -13.28 6.05
C ARG A 903 -15.27 -12.68 4.99
N GLY A 904 -15.03 -11.44 4.55
CA GLY A 904 -15.81 -10.80 3.47
C GLY A 904 -17.34 -10.74 3.72
N HIS A 905 -18.08 -10.35 2.69
CA HIS A 905 -19.55 -10.35 2.73
C HIS A 905 -20.14 -11.71 2.33
N TYR A 906 -21.41 -11.92 2.66
CA TYR A 906 -22.17 -13.13 2.35
C TYR A 906 -23.23 -12.96 1.25
N PHE A 907 -23.29 -11.79 0.60
CA PHE A 907 -24.18 -11.58 -0.56
C PHE A 907 -23.92 -12.62 -1.66
N GLY A 908 -24.99 -13.25 -2.15
CA GLY A 908 -24.93 -14.27 -3.20
C GLY A 908 -24.59 -15.68 -2.71
N THR A 909 -24.30 -15.87 -1.42
CA THR A 909 -23.85 -17.19 -0.92
C THR A 909 -24.97 -18.22 -0.76
N ASP A 910 -26.20 -17.75 -0.61
CA ASP A 910 -27.44 -18.51 -0.52
C ASP A 910 -28.08 -18.83 -1.89
N LEU A 911 -27.49 -18.31 -2.98
CA LEU A 911 -27.96 -18.61 -4.33
C LEU A 911 -27.87 -20.11 -4.65
N PRO A 912 -28.83 -20.66 -5.42
CA PRO A 912 -28.71 -21.98 -6.02
C PRO A 912 -27.43 -22.12 -6.85
N ALA A 913 -26.92 -23.35 -7.01
CA ALA A 913 -25.69 -23.61 -7.75
C ALA A 913 -25.75 -23.07 -9.21
N ASP A 914 -26.87 -23.29 -9.90
CA ASP A 914 -27.05 -22.81 -11.28
C ASP A 914 -27.05 -21.27 -11.37
N ASP A 915 -27.60 -20.58 -10.36
CA ASP A 915 -27.60 -19.12 -10.30
C ASP A 915 -26.20 -18.56 -10.01
N LYS A 916 -25.40 -19.26 -9.21
CA LYS A 916 -23.98 -18.92 -9.00
C LYS A 916 -23.20 -19.03 -10.31
N GLU A 917 -23.37 -20.12 -11.06
CA GLU A 917 -22.71 -20.29 -12.36
C GLU A 917 -23.18 -19.27 -13.41
N ALA A 918 -24.47 -18.93 -13.41
CA ALA A 918 -25.03 -17.91 -14.29
C ALA A 918 -24.45 -16.52 -13.95
N LEU A 919 -24.38 -16.17 -12.66
CA LEU A 919 -23.75 -14.93 -12.21
C LEU A 919 -22.28 -14.88 -12.63
N VAL A 920 -21.52 -15.95 -12.41
CA VAL A 920 -20.10 -16.04 -12.82
C VAL A 920 -19.95 -15.84 -14.33
N ALA A 921 -20.82 -16.44 -15.15
CA ALA A 921 -20.79 -16.24 -16.60
C ALA A 921 -21.01 -14.78 -16.99
N TYR A 922 -21.94 -14.07 -16.33
CA TYR A 922 -22.17 -12.65 -16.60
C TYR A 922 -20.99 -11.77 -16.15
N LEU A 923 -20.42 -12.04 -14.97
CA LEU A 923 -19.26 -11.29 -14.45
C LEU A 923 -18.02 -11.36 -15.34
N LYS A 924 -17.86 -12.41 -16.16
CA LYS A 924 -16.75 -12.51 -17.13
C LYS A 924 -16.84 -11.47 -18.25
N HIS A 925 -17.99 -10.84 -18.46
CA HIS A 925 -18.18 -9.77 -19.45
C HIS A 925 -17.84 -8.36 -18.94
N PHE A 926 -17.50 -8.21 -17.66
CA PHE A 926 -17.29 -6.90 -17.02
C PHE A 926 -15.92 -6.29 -17.31
#